data_AF-A0A0N4ZT87-F1
#
_entry.id   AF-A0A0N4ZT87-F1
#
_cell.length_a   1.000
_cell.length_b   1.000
_cell.length_c   1.000
_cell.angle_alpha   90.00
_cell.angle_beta   90.00
_cell.angle_gamma   90.00
#
_symmetry.space_group_name_H-M   'P 1'
#
loop_
_entity.id
_entity.type
_entity.pdbx_description
1 polymer ?
#
loop_
_entity_poly.entity_id
_entity_poly.type
_entity_poly.pdbx_seq_one_letter_code
_entity_poly.pdbx_strand_id
1 'polypeptide(L)'
;MGQKYRGILFFILLILSNNFLNGQVESNRRNNRQPRPNNNAPRFTYTSNNQGYREGSSVTINCEVSGNPAPSVSWAFKGRQIHDSRKYQMKQRNSHLTIYPFLEGDVGKYTCVAMNRYGTVSHEIDLKIIQSVPPFITEGPQSQRVKPSERVTFRCKAKGEPKPHITWFFEGSEIQNLAGHFQASHDETELIITHVTRQDNGVFTCMAGNDVGAMTADATLTVEAPTLNRIDHSLDDNKLQEIVRKATENVDRAIAETQRDLKYSMTDPRNLIKLFKFAAPRATEITKAREIYEESLRLIEKHVEDGLRLPLNELPTNISYESILAVSHIQTLMELSGCMNGQFREPCDKNMCFHQKYRSYDGQCNNFDNPMWGVSQMPFLRLLPPIYENGFNTPVGWEKEKLYHGFKKPNARLVSMEVISSKDITPHFRYSSLLMQWGQFLDHDITFKAPALSRKIYATGGICNRTCENITPCFNIILPPGDPKLKHARGKFPCMEFDRSAAVCGSGETSPIFQRVSYREQVNIITSFIDASNVYGSTEVDAINLRDLYNDHGLLRFDIVSGSEKPYLPFERDSDMECRRNVSEDNPIRCFLAGDFRANEQLGLTALHTIFLREHNRIAGKFLQINPNWDGETIFQETRKILGAVAQHITYEHWLPKVLGEDGIKHHLGEYKGYDETVNPGITNAFATAAFRFGHTLINPKLIRLDKNFEPIQQGHISLHEAIFAPERLLSEGGIDPIVRGLFASPMKLPRSDQILNKELTEMLFHKESEVPLDLAALNIQRGRDHALPGYTEYRRYCNLSVPNTFEEMTTYVTDPAVLPKLKKLYGHPGNIDLFVGGVVEKKLADALIGPTFSCIIGEQFKRLRDGDRFFYKNSGVFTQLQLTQIKKYTISKIICNNGDDIDRIQKDSFMFVGDKKPSFQKCDELPDLNLHMWSSCCDGTCNNPDSPLDSKRRKRNQHFYSRS
;
A
#
# COMPACT_ATOMS: atom_id res chain seq x y z
N MET A 1 -6.58 -3.63 53.67
CA MET A 1 -7.99 -4.05 53.90
C MET A 1 -8.63 -4.21 52.52
N GLY A 2 -9.38 -5.26 52.18
CA GLY A 2 -9.62 -6.55 52.85
C GLY A 2 -10.58 -7.43 52.04
N GLN A 3 -10.60 -8.74 52.31
CA GLN A 3 -11.73 -9.70 52.24
C GLN A 3 -12.79 -9.56 51.10
N LYS A 4 -13.20 -10.59 50.34
CA LYS A 4 -13.11 -12.07 50.45
C LYS A 4 -13.10 -12.66 49.01
N TYR A 5 -12.54 -13.81 48.64
CA TYR A 5 -12.44 -15.15 49.27
C TYR A 5 -13.77 -15.89 49.50
N ARG A 6 -14.28 -16.59 48.47
CA ARG A 6 -14.21 -18.07 48.35
C ARG A 6 -15.16 -18.63 47.28
N GLY A 7 -14.68 -19.63 46.53
CA GLY A 7 -15.56 -20.66 45.99
C GLY A 7 -15.73 -21.79 47.02
N ILE A 8 -16.94 -22.33 47.12
CA ILE A 8 -17.29 -23.61 47.78
C ILE A 8 -18.30 -24.26 46.83
N LEU A 9 -17.97 -25.35 46.15
CA LEU A 9 -17.97 -26.75 46.60
C LEU A 9 -19.40 -27.32 46.80
N PHE A 10 -19.68 -28.40 46.06
CA PHE A 10 -20.51 -29.55 46.44
C PHE A 10 -21.99 -29.39 46.90
N PHE A 11 -22.86 -30.03 46.10
CA PHE A 11 -23.89 -31.00 46.51
C PHE A 11 -25.12 -30.57 47.37
N ILE A 12 -26.27 -30.52 46.68
CA ILE A 12 -27.51 -31.28 46.97
C ILE A 12 -28.55 -30.78 48.03
N LEU A 13 -29.83 -30.79 47.58
CA LEU A 13 -31.16 -30.91 48.28
C LEU A 13 -31.93 -29.69 48.86
N LEU A 14 -33.26 -29.79 48.65
CA LEU A 14 -34.42 -29.11 49.28
C LEU A 14 -34.60 -27.60 48.98
N ILE A 15 -35.82 -27.08 48.80
CA ILE A 15 -37.09 -27.32 49.53
C ILE A 15 -38.31 -27.60 48.61
N LEU A 16 -39.04 -28.70 48.93
CA LEU A 16 -40.51 -28.96 49.00
C LEU A 16 -41.53 -28.28 48.03
N SER A 17 -42.68 -28.88 47.67
CA SER A 17 -43.44 -30.00 48.30
C SER A 17 -44.32 -30.86 47.35
N ASN A 18 -44.31 -32.19 47.57
CA ASN A 18 -45.42 -33.19 47.60
C ASN A 18 -46.47 -33.30 46.43
N ASN A 19 -46.97 -34.48 45.98
CA ASN A 19 -46.71 -35.90 46.32
C ASN A 19 -47.35 -36.95 45.33
N PHE A 20 -46.89 -38.22 45.42
CA PHE A 20 -47.57 -39.54 45.16
C PHE A 20 -47.71 -40.27 43.77
N LEU A 21 -47.34 -41.58 43.79
CA LEU A 21 -47.74 -42.79 42.98
C LEU A 21 -47.35 -42.86 41.46
N ASN A 22 -46.69 -43.89 40.87
CA ASN A 22 -46.70 -45.39 40.85
C ASN A 22 -47.61 -46.02 39.74
N GLY A 23 -47.25 -47.03 38.91
CA GLY A 23 -45.97 -47.72 38.58
C GLY A 23 -46.13 -49.08 37.80
N GLN A 24 -45.05 -49.63 37.20
CA GLN A 24 -44.74 -51.11 36.98
C GLN A 24 -45.65 -51.99 36.03
N VAL A 25 -45.42 -53.26 35.55
CA VAL A 25 -44.33 -54.31 35.59
C VAL A 25 -44.46 -55.46 34.52
N GLU A 26 -43.35 -56.07 34.03
CA GLU A 26 -43.12 -57.47 33.47
C GLU A 26 -43.95 -58.13 32.30
N SER A 27 -43.85 -59.45 31.93
CA SER A 27 -42.72 -60.30 31.41
C SER A 27 -43.12 -61.72 30.83
N ASN A 28 -42.21 -62.42 30.08
CA ASN A 28 -41.99 -63.90 29.92
C ASN A 28 -42.91 -64.98 29.18
N ARG A 29 -42.30 -65.73 28.20
CA ARG A 29 -42.34 -67.23 27.92
C ARG A 29 -43.65 -67.92 27.36
N ARG A 30 -43.74 -69.18 26.81
CA ARG A 30 -42.96 -70.48 26.77
C ARG A 30 -43.29 -71.45 25.55
N ASN A 31 -42.88 -72.75 25.56
CA ASN A 31 -42.62 -73.69 24.40
C ASN A 31 -43.68 -74.82 24.04
N ASN A 32 -43.46 -75.63 22.96
CA ASN A 32 -44.15 -76.94 22.64
C ASN A 32 -43.30 -77.97 21.81
N ARG A 33 -43.83 -79.15 21.34
CA ARG A 33 -43.10 -80.36 20.80
C ARG A 33 -43.65 -81.04 19.50
N GLN A 34 -42.90 -82.04 18.98
CA GLN A 34 -43.15 -83.04 17.89
C GLN A 34 -42.73 -82.67 16.44
N PRO A 35 -41.91 -83.48 15.72
CA PRO A 35 -41.52 -83.24 14.32
C PRO A 35 -42.50 -83.86 13.31
N ARG A 36 -43.06 -83.04 12.42
CA ARG A 36 -44.04 -83.40 11.39
C ARG A 36 -43.33 -83.54 10.02
N PRO A 37 -43.98 -84.03 8.94
CA PRO A 37 -43.51 -83.71 7.60
C PRO A 37 -43.22 -82.20 7.54
N ASN A 38 -42.08 -81.79 6.96
CA ASN A 38 -41.60 -80.39 7.04
C ASN A 38 -42.37 -79.46 6.08
N ASN A 39 -43.67 -79.69 5.98
CA ASN A 39 -44.75 -78.74 5.74
C ASN A 39 -44.67 -77.61 6.77
N ASN A 40 -43.67 -76.76 6.63
CA ASN A 40 -43.41 -75.65 7.52
C ASN A 40 -44.11 -74.38 7.00
N ALA A 41 -44.50 -73.54 7.96
CA ALA A 41 -44.74 -72.13 7.68
C ALA A 41 -43.48 -71.53 7.03
N PRO A 42 -43.62 -70.46 6.22
CA PRO A 42 -42.47 -69.81 5.60
C PRO A 42 -41.46 -69.35 6.66
N ARG A 43 -40.17 -69.46 6.36
CA ARG A 43 -39.07 -69.02 7.21
C ARG A 43 -38.04 -68.29 6.37
N PHE A 44 -37.64 -67.11 6.83
CA PHE A 44 -36.51 -66.37 6.28
C PHE A 44 -35.21 -67.18 6.33
N THR A 45 -34.55 -67.29 5.17
CA THR A 45 -33.18 -67.81 5.03
C THR A 45 -32.18 -66.66 5.13
N TYR A 46 -32.49 -65.53 4.49
CA TYR A 46 -31.73 -64.30 4.58
C TYR A 46 -32.67 -63.09 4.48
N THR A 47 -32.46 -62.09 5.34
CA THR A 47 -33.14 -60.80 5.30
C THR A 47 -32.12 -59.69 5.48
N SER A 48 -32.21 -58.62 4.70
CA SER A 48 -31.42 -57.42 4.98
C SER A 48 -31.83 -56.82 6.33
N ASN A 49 -30.84 -56.25 7.03
CA ASN A 49 -31.07 -55.55 8.29
C ASN A 49 -31.48 -54.10 8.05
N ASN A 50 -32.01 -53.44 9.09
CA ASN A 50 -32.22 -52.00 9.09
C ASN A 50 -30.89 -51.29 8.76
N GLN A 51 -30.88 -50.49 7.70
CA GLN A 51 -29.64 -49.91 7.18
C GLN A 51 -29.88 -48.49 6.63
N GLY A 52 -28.85 -47.66 6.79
CA GLY A 52 -28.82 -46.29 6.28
C GLY A 52 -28.20 -46.22 4.88
N TYR A 53 -28.78 -45.40 4.01
CA TYR A 53 -28.27 -45.14 2.66
C TYR A 53 -28.23 -43.63 2.37
N ARG A 54 -27.36 -43.18 1.46
CA ARG A 54 -27.33 -41.77 1.04
C ARG A 54 -28.52 -41.47 0.12
N GLU A 55 -29.12 -40.29 0.23
CA GLU A 55 -30.18 -39.84 -0.68
C GLU A 55 -29.69 -39.85 -2.15
N GLY A 56 -30.60 -40.17 -3.07
CA GLY A 56 -30.33 -40.32 -4.51
C GLY A 56 -29.71 -41.66 -4.91
N SER A 57 -29.26 -42.50 -3.96
CA SER A 57 -28.63 -43.79 -4.24
C SER A 57 -29.61 -44.89 -4.69
N SER A 58 -29.07 -46.01 -5.19
CA SER A 58 -29.84 -47.22 -5.50
C SER A 58 -29.72 -48.22 -4.37
N VAL A 59 -30.85 -48.51 -3.71
CA VAL A 59 -30.90 -49.37 -2.52
C VAL A 59 -31.53 -50.71 -2.91
N THR A 60 -30.95 -51.83 -2.48
CA THR A 60 -31.56 -53.16 -2.66
C THR A 60 -31.64 -53.87 -1.32
N ILE A 61 -32.83 -54.37 -1.00
CA ILE A 61 -33.12 -55.11 0.23
C ILE A 61 -33.65 -56.50 -0.10
N ASN A 62 -33.22 -57.48 0.70
CA ASN A 62 -33.47 -58.89 0.47
C ASN A 62 -34.37 -59.46 1.56
N CYS A 63 -35.19 -60.43 1.16
CA CYS A 63 -36.10 -61.20 1.98
C CYS A 63 -36.28 -62.59 1.35
N GLU A 64 -35.23 -63.39 1.44
CA GLU A 64 -35.21 -64.77 0.95
C GLU A 64 -35.92 -65.68 1.93
N VAL A 65 -36.75 -66.59 1.41
CA VAL A 65 -37.58 -67.50 2.21
C VAL A 65 -37.52 -68.93 1.74
N SER A 66 -37.53 -69.83 2.71
CA SER A 66 -37.79 -71.25 2.57
C SER A 66 -39.18 -71.57 3.10
N GLY A 67 -39.81 -72.64 2.60
CA GLY A 67 -41.12 -73.09 3.07
C GLY A 67 -41.69 -74.17 2.16
N ASN A 68 -42.54 -75.03 2.68
CA ASN A 68 -43.20 -76.08 1.90
C ASN A 68 -44.73 -76.12 2.18
N PRO A 69 -45.61 -75.75 1.22
CA PRO A 69 -45.31 -75.31 -0.14
C PRO A 69 -44.46 -74.02 -0.21
N ALA A 70 -43.84 -73.81 -1.37
CA ALA A 70 -43.01 -72.64 -1.64
C ALA A 70 -43.79 -71.34 -1.33
N PRO A 71 -43.25 -70.43 -0.49
CA PRO A 71 -43.98 -69.22 -0.09
C PRO A 71 -44.14 -68.21 -1.23
N SER A 72 -45.27 -67.50 -1.26
CA SER A 72 -45.42 -66.27 -2.05
C SER A 72 -44.91 -65.08 -1.25
N VAL A 73 -43.96 -64.31 -1.81
CA VAL A 73 -43.43 -63.08 -1.20
C VAL A 73 -44.13 -61.85 -1.79
N SER A 74 -44.53 -60.94 -0.91
CA SER A 74 -44.94 -59.57 -1.23
C SER A 74 -44.24 -58.58 -0.31
N TRP A 75 -44.14 -57.32 -0.74
CA TRP A 75 -43.61 -56.24 0.08
C TRP A 75 -44.69 -55.20 0.33
N ALA A 76 -44.59 -54.47 1.43
CA ALA A 76 -45.43 -53.32 1.75
C ALA A 76 -44.58 -52.17 2.31
N PHE A 77 -45.02 -50.94 2.07
CA PHE A 77 -44.41 -49.72 2.63
C PHE A 77 -45.52 -48.75 3.02
N LYS A 78 -45.39 -48.12 4.20
CA LYS A 78 -46.39 -47.19 4.76
C LYS A 78 -47.83 -47.78 4.73
N GLY A 79 -47.94 -49.09 5.02
CA GLY A 79 -49.20 -49.83 5.07
C GLY A 79 -49.82 -50.22 3.71
N ARG A 80 -49.19 -49.89 2.58
CA ARG A 80 -49.66 -50.24 1.22
C ARG A 80 -48.78 -51.30 0.59
N GLN A 81 -49.38 -52.28 -0.10
CA GLN A 81 -48.63 -53.29 -0.84
C GLN A 81 -47.88 -52.65 -2.02
N ILE A 82 -46.61 -53.04 -2.19
CA ILE A 82 -45.75 -52.64 -3.31
C ILE A 82 -46.02 -53.58 -4.49
N HIS A 83 -46.13 -52.98 -5.67
CA HIS A 83 -46.20 -53.68 -6.95
C HIS A 83 -45.00 -53.25 -7.82
N ASP A 84 -44.61 -54.12 -8.74
CA ASP A 84 -43.42 -53.92 -9.58
C ASP A 84 -43.58 -52.69 -10.49
N SER A 85 -42.55 -51.86 -10.56
CA SER A 85 -42.61 -50.54 -11.19
C SER A 85 -41.22 -49.98 -11.52
N ARG A 86 -41.16 -48.81 -12.19
CA ARG A 86 -39.88 -48.13 -12.46
C ARG A 86 -39.12 -47.74 -11.19
N LYS A 87 -39.84 -47.48 -10.08
CA LYS A 87 -39.32 -47.04 -8.77
C LYS A 87 -38.95 -48.21 -7.86
N TYR A 88 -39.76 -49.27 -7.90
CA TYR A 88 -39.67 -50.46 -7.07
C TYR A 88 -39.57 -51.69 -7.98
N GLN A 89 -38.35 -52.22 -8.15
CA GLN A 89 -38.10 -53.41 -8.99
C GLN A 89 -37.99 -54.66 -8.12
N MET A 90 -38.82 -55.67 -8.38
CA MET A 90 -38.81 -56.95 -7.68
C MET A 90 -38.15 -58.06 -8.49
N LYS A 91 -37.22 -58.78 -7.86
CA LYS A 91 -36.42 -59.86 -8.48
C LYS A 91 -36.43 -61.12 -7.61
N GLN A 92 -36.06 -62.25 -8.20
CA GLN A 92 -36.07 -63.60 -7.58
C GLN A 92 -37.38 -63.94 -6.84
N ARG A 93 -38.50 -64.08 -7.58
CA ARG A 93 -39.85 -64.36 -7.00
C ARG A 93 -40.24 -63.37 -5.88
N ASN A 94 -39.92 -62.10 -6.09
CA ASN A 94 -40.11 -60.98 -5.15
C ASN A 94 -39.24 -61.03 -3.88
N SER A 95 -38.33 -61.98 -3.71
CA SER A 95 -37.42 -62.02 -2.55
C SER A 95 -36.38 -60.90 -2.54
N HIS A 96 -36.18 -60.17 -3.64
CA HIS A 96 -35.30 -59.00 -3.71
C HIS A 96 -36.10 -57.78 -4.16
N LEU A 97 -35.98 -56.65 -3.46
CA LEU A 97 -36.62 -55.37 -3.80
C LEU A 97 -35.55 -54.28 -3.96
N THR A 98 -35.44 -53.71 -5.16
CA THR A 98 -34.59 -52.55 -5.45
C THR A 98 -35.43 -51.28 -5.51
N ILE A 99 -34.99 -50.23 -4.82
CA ILE A 99 -35.58 -48.89 -4.74
C ILE A 99 -34.61 -47.90 -5.39
N TYR A 100 -35.03 -47.20 -6.45
CA TYR A 100 -34.20 -46.16 -7.09
C TYR A 100 -35.03 -45.03 -7.71
N PRO A 101 -34.62 -43.75 -7.56
CA PRO A 101 -33.68 -43.26 -6.55
C PRO A 101 -34.28 -43.40 -5.14
N PHE A 102 -33.47 -43.64 -4.11
CA PHE A 102 -33.90 -43.63 -2.72
C PHE A 102 -33.89 -42.21 -2.17
N LEU A 103 -35.06 -41.67 -1.80
CA LEU A 103 -35.30 -40.29 -1.38
C LEU A 103 -35.97 -40.23 -0.01
N GLU A 104 -36.11 -39.04 0.59
CA GLU A 104 -36.79 -38.84 1.88
C GLU A 104 -38.20 -39.46 1.92
N GLY A 105 -38.95 -39.38 0.81
CA GLY A 105 -40.27 -40.01 0.67
C GLY A 105 -40.27 -41.54 0.81
N ASP A 106 -39.12 -42.19 0.60
CA ASP A 106 -38.89 -43.64 0.72
C ASP A 106 -38.31 -44.04 2.09
N VAL A 107 -38.05 -43.08 2.99
CA VAL A 107 -37.62 -43.39 4.36
C VAL A 107 -38.74 -44.06 5.16
N GLY A 108 -38.35 -45.06 5.95
CA GLY A 108 -39.21 -45.82 6.87
C GLY A 108 -39.18 -47.33 6.63
N LYS A 109 -40.18 -48.01 7.20
CA LYS A 109 -40.24 -49.47 7.24
C LYS A 109 -40.83 -50.10 5.97
N TYR A 110 -40.04 -50.96 5.35
CA TYR A 110 -40.47 -51.91 4.32
C TYR A 110 -40.77 -53.26 4.97
N THR A 111 -42.02 -53.68 4.95
CA THR A 111 -42.46 -54.97 5.48
C THR A 111 -42.46 -56.00 4.35
N CYS A 112 -41.50 -56.92 4.36
CA CYS A 112 -41.63 -58.15 3.58
C CYS A 112 -42.66 -59.06 4.25
N VAL A 113 -43.52 -59.72 3.46
CA VAL A 113 -44.49 -60.70 3.92
C VAL A 113 -44.38 -61.94 3.04
N ALA A 114 -44.15 -63.10 3.65
CA ALA A 114 -44.07 -64.39 2.97
C ALA A 114 -45.12 -65.35 3.52
N MET A 115 -46.00 -65.87 2.64
CA MET A 115 -47.14 -66.70 3.02
C MET A 115 -47.14 -68.04 2.29
N ASN A 116 -47.53 -69.10 3.00
CA ASN A 116 -48.02 -70.35 2.43
C ASN A 116 -49.23 -70.86 3.25
N ARG A 117 -49.84 -71.98 2.84
CA ARG A 117 -51.03 -72.55 3.52
C ARG A 117 -50.82 -73.03 4.97
N TYR A 118 -49.59 -73.00 5.48
CA TYR A 118 -49.23 -73.40 6.85
C TYR A 118 -48.76 -72.23 7.72
N GLY A 119 -48.67 -71.02 7.16
CA GLY A 119 -48.44 -69.80 7.93
C GLY A 119 -47.96 -68.62 7.08
N THR A 120 -47.83 -67.48 7.76
CA THR A 120 -47.25 -66.25 7.23
C THR A 120 -46.17 -65.78 8.18
N VAL A 121 -45.03 -65.34 7.65
CA VAL A 121 -44.05 -64.55 8.40
C VAL A 121 -43.83 -63.22 7.70
N SER A 122 -43.50 -62.21 8.50
CA SER A 122 -43.17 -60.87 8.01
C SER A 122 -41.90 -60.36 8.68
N HIS A 123 -41.09 -59.62 7.93
CA HIS A 123 -39.89 -58.96 8.43
C HIS A 123 -39.93 -57.49 8.03
N GLU A 124 -39.68 -56.60 8.99
CA GLU A 124 -39.63 -55.16 8.77
C GLU A 124 -38.17 -54.70 8.62
N ILE A 125 -37.89 -53.99 7.53
CA ILE A 125 -36.59 -53.39 7.25
C ILE A 125 -36.77 -51.87 7.27
N ASP A 126 -36.27 -51.24 8.33
CA ASP A 126 -36.33 -49.79 8.56
C ASP A 126 -35.19 -49.10 7.80
N LEU A 127 -35.53 -48.46 6.68
CA LEU A 127 -34.58 -47.76 5.80
C LEU A 127 -34.52 -46.28 6.14
N LYS A 128 -33.29 -45.74 6.26
CA LYS A 128 -33.04 -44.36 6.66
C LYS A 128 -32.09 -43.67 5.70
N ILE A 129 -32.25 -42.36 5.56
CA ILE A 129 -31.17 -41.55 5.00
C ILE A 129 -30.08 -41.41 6.06
N ILE A 130 -28.83 -41.72 5.69
CA ILE A 130 -27.65 -41.28 6.45
C ILE A 130 -27.11 -39.99 5.84
N GLN A 131 -27.01 -38.97 6.69
CA GLN A 131 -26.22 -37.79 6.41
C GLN A 131 -24.75 -38.17 6.62
N SER A 132 -23.90 -37.92 5.62
CA SER A 132 -22.46 -38.04 5.78
C SER A 132 -21.96 -36.87 6.63
N VAL A 133 -21.17 -37.15 7.66
CA VAL A 133 -20.80 -36.16 8.69
C VAL A 133 -19.33 -35.77 8.49
N PRO A 134 -19.01 -34.51 8.17
CA PRO A 134 -17.64 -34.04 8.09
C PRO A 134 -16.97 -34.09 9.47
N PRO A 135 -15.63 -34.10 9.55
CA PRO A 135 -14.93 -34.27 10.81
C PRO A 135 -15.22 -33.11 11.76
N PHE A 136 -15.55 -33.44 13.00
CA PHE A 136 -15.78 -32.52 14.10
C PHE A 136 -14.85 -32.88 15.26
N ILE A 137 -13.92 -31.99 15.60
CA ILE A 137 -12.98 -32.18 16.71
C ILE A 137 -13.74 -32.01 18.03
N THR A 138 -13.91 -33.11 18.75
CA THR A 138 -14.60 -33.15 20.06
C THR A 138 -13.68 -32.88 21.25
N GLU A 139 -12.37 -33.06 21.07
CA GLU A 139 -11.32 -32.72 22.02
C GLU A 139 -10.16 -32.23 21.16
N GLY A 140 -9.91 -30.92 21.16
CA GLY A 140 -8.75 -30.34 20.48
C GLY A 140 -7.51 -30.36 21.39
N PRO A 141 -6.31 -30.16 20.83
CA PRO A 141 -5.11 -30.01 21.65
C PRO A 141 -5.25 -28.77 22.54
N GLN A 142 -4.66 -28.83 23.74
CA GLN A 142 -4.67 -27.70 24.67
C GLN A 142 -3.27 -27.11 24.79
N SER A 143 -3.18 -25.78 24.72
CA SER A 143 -1.94 -25.04 24.90
C SER A 143 -1.32 -25.36 26.25
N GLN A 144 -0.02 -25.69 26.25
CA GLN A 144 0.70 -26.20 27.41
C GLN A 144 1.93 -25.34 27.71
N ARG A 145 2.26 -25.20 28.99
CA ARG A 145 3.45 -24.51 29.47
C ARG A 145 4.29 -25.50 30.29
N VAL A 146 5.53 -25.74 29.86
CA VAL A 146 6.42 -26.80 30.36
C VAL A 146 7.87 -26.36 30.30
N LYS A 147 8.76 -27.00 31.05
CA LYS A 147 10.21 -26.70 31.03
C LYS A 147 10.96 -27.53 29.99
N PRO A 148 12.16 -27.10 29.56
CA PRO A 148 13.04 -27.92 28.75
C PRO A 148 13.29 -29.30 29.38
N SER A 149 13.35 -30.33 28.53
CA SER A 149 13.43 -31.75 28.91
C SER A 149 12.21 -32.34 29.62
N GLU A 150 11.12 -31.60 29.83
CA GLU A 150 9.84 -32.19 30.21
C GLU A 150 9.18 -32.89 29.00
N ARG A 151 8.23 -33.80 29.26
CA ARG A 151 7.48 -34.54 28.24
C ARG A 151 6.11 -33.92 28.05
N VAL A 152 5.79 -33.53 26.82
CA VAL A 152 4.47 -33.00 26.43
C VAL A 152 3.63 -34.09 25.79
N THR A 153 2.31 -33.96 25.92
CA THR A 153 1.36 -34.73 25.12
C THR A 153 0.17 -33.85 24.72
N PHE A 154 0.04 -33.59 23.43
CA PHE A 154 -1.17 -33.02 22.84
C PHE A 154 -2.15 -34.15 22.52
N ARG A 155 -3.44 -33.88 22.67
CA ARG A 155 -4.53 -34.84 22.42
C ARG A 155 -5.47 -34.26 21.38
N CYS A 156 -5.93 -35.06 20.43
CA CYS A 156 -6.92 -34.67 19.45
C CYS A 156 -7.88 -35.83 19.17
N LYS A 157 -9.17 -35.65 19.44
CA LYS A 157 -10.20 -36.66 19.19
C LYS A 157 -11.33 -36.07 18.35
N ALA A 158 -11.53 -36.60 17.16
CA ALA A 158 -12.60 -36.20 16.26
C ALA A 158 -13.68 -37.28 16.08
N LYS A 159 -14.89 -36.84 15.72
CA LYS A 159 -15.99 -37.68 15.23
C LYS A 159 -16.33 -37.27 13.81
N GLY A 160 -16.82 -38.21 13.01
CA GLY A 160 -17.22 -38.01 11.63
C GLY A 160 -17.67 -39.34 11.06
N GLU A 161 -18.37 -39.32 9.93
CA GLU A 161 -18.86 -40.51 9.24
C GLU A 161 -18.65 -40.34 7.73
N PRO A 162 -17.59 -40.94 7.13
CA PRO A 162 -16.68 -41.95 7.71
C PRO A 162 -15.80 -41.48 8.88
N LYS A 163 -15.31 -42.42 9.71
CA LYS A 163 -14.40 -42.11 10.83
C LYS A 163 -13.16 -41.35 10.32
N PRO A 164 -12.82 -40.17 10.89
CA PRO A 164 -11.66 -39.40 10.44
C PRO A 164 -10.30 -39.99 10.88
N HIS A 165 -9.27 -39.72 10.08
CA HIS A 165 -7.85 -39.85 10.44
C HIS A 165 -7.33 -38.55 11.09
N ILE A 166 -6.20 -38.61 11.81
CA ILE A 166 -5.60 -37.45 12.50
C ILE A 166 -4.19 -37.20 11.98
N THR A 167 -3.94 -35.99 11.47
CA THR A 167 -2.62 -35.53 11.01
C THR A 167 -2.14 -34.37 11.87
N TRP A 168 -0.86 -34.36 12.24
CA TRP A 168 -0.27 -33.33 13.09
C TRP A 168 0.71 -32.44 12.31
N PHE A 169 0.64 -31.14 12.59
CA PHE A 169 1.46 -30.10 11.99
C PHE A 169 2.14 -29.26 13.08
N PHE A 170 3.30 -28.70 12.76
CA PHE A 170 4.02 -27.71 13.57
C PHE A 170 4.37 -26.52 12.68
N GLU A 171 4.02 -25.29 13.10
CA GLU A 171 4.20 -24.06 12.31
C GLU A 171 3.70 -24.20 10.85
N GLY A 172 2.49 -24.76 10.70
CA GLY A 172 1.84 -25.00 9.40
C GLY A 172 2.45 -26.10 8.53
N SER A 173 3.52 -26.77 8.97
CA SER A 173 4.20 -27.85 8.24
C SER A 173 3.85 -29.22 8.83
N GLU A 174 3.52 -30.19 7.98
CA GLU A 174 3.17 -31.56 8.41
C GLU A 174 4.37 -32.29 9.05
N ILE A 175 4.15 -32.95 10.19
CA ILE A 175 5.20 -33.67 10.92
C ILE A 175 5.47 -35.02 10.26
N GLN A 176 6.30 -35.02 9.20
CA GLN A 176 6.63 -36.20 8.37
C GLN A 176 7.27 -37.39 9.11
N ASN A 177 7.71 -37.25 10.36
CA ASN A 177 8.35 -38.31 11.13
C ASN A 177 7.83 -38.35 12.58
N LEU A 178 6.88 -39.25 12.82
CA LEU A 178 6.20 -39.49 14.10
C LEU A 178 6.78 -40.68 14.88
N ALA A 179 8.06 -41.02 14.65
CA ALA A 179 8.78 -42.11 15.32
C ALA A 179 10.10 -41.66 15.98
N GLY A 180 10.30 -40.34 16.15
CA GLY A 180 11.57 -39.75 16.57
C GLY A 180 11.43 -38.85 17.79
N HIS A 181 11.74 -37.56 17.59
CA HIS A 181 11.56 -36.50 18.58
C HIS A 181 10.06 -36.26 18.88
N PHE A 182 9.28 -36.14 17.80
CA PHE A 182 7.83 -36.26 17.78
C PHE A 182 7.43 -37.73 17.67
N GLN A 183 6.43 -38.15 18.46
CA GLN A 183 5.93 -39.53 18.51
C GLN A 183 4.40 -39.53 18.55
N ALA A 184 3.73 -40.30 17.70
CA ALA A 184 2.27 -40.43 17.71
C ALA A 184 1.78 -41.65 18.52
N SER A 185 0.55 -41.59 19.03
CA SER A 185 -0.18 -42.79 19.47
C SER A 185 -0.50 -43.72 18.30
N HIS A 186 -0.80 -44.99 18.59
CA HIS A 186 -1.15 -45.99 17.58
C HIS A 186 -2.46 -45.69 16.81
N ASP A 187 -3.28 -44.76 17.32
CA ASP A 187 -4.49 -44.26 16.68
C ASP A 187 -4.39 -42.78 16.26
N GLU A 188 -3.17 -42.23 16.27
CA GLU A 188 -2.81 -40.84 15.92
C GLU A 188 -3.46 -39.74 16.78
N THR A 189 -4.30 -40.09 17.77
CA THR A 189 -5.01 -39.15 18.65
C THR A 189 -4.13 -38.45 19.68
N GLU A 190 -2.89 -38.87 19.92
CA GLU A 190 -1.95 -38.19 20.81
C GLU A 190 -0.61 -37.91 20.13
N LEU A 191 -0.13 -36.66 20.19
CA LEU A 191 1.21 -36.25 19.77
C LEU A 191 2.08 -36.02 21.01
N ILE A 192 3.15 -36.79 21.12
CA ILE A 192 4.05 -36.83 22.28
C ILE A 192 5.40 -36.23 21.87
N ILE A 193 5.89 -35.28 22.67
CA ILE A 193 7.26 -34.75 22.56
C ILE A 193 8.03 -35.27 23.78
N THR A 194 9.07 -36.08 23.54
CA THR A 194 9.72 -36.82 24.64
C THR A 194 10.72 -36.00 25.46
N HIS A 195 11.40 -35.05 24.81
CA HIS A 195 12.41 -34.18 25.41
C HIS A 195 12.22 -32.76 24.87
N VAL A 196 11.28 -31.99 25.42
CA VAL A 196 10.93 -30.67 24.87
C VAL A 196 12.15 -29.73 24.85
N THR A 197 12.43 -29.15 23.69
CA THR A 197 13.49 -28.17 23.44
C THR A 197 12.88 -26.79 23.22
N ARG A 198 13.70 -25.72 23.16
CA ARG A 198 13.19 -24.38 22.82
C ARG A 198 12.70 -24.29 21.36
N GLN A 199 13.19 -25.15 20.49
CA GLN A 199 12.83 -25.25 19.09
C GLN A 199 11.40 -25.81 18.88
N ASP A 200 10.82 -26.41 19.92
CA ASP A 200 9.42 -26.90 19.93
C ASP A 200 8.42 -25.82 20.38
N ASN A 201 8.87 -24.60 20.70
CA ASN A 201 8.00 -23.50 21.09
C ASN A 201 7.29 -22.92 19.87
N GLY A 202 6.03 -23.28 19.65
CA GLY A 202 5.23 -22.84 18.51
C GLY A 202 3.79 -23.38 18.54
N VAL A 203 3.09 -23.27 17.42
CA VAL A 203 1.73 -23.78 17.21
C VAL A 203 1.75 -25.20 16.67
N PHE A 204 1.11 -26.11 17.41
CA PHE A 204 0.79 -27.46 16.98
C PHE A 204 -0.66 -27.54 16.55
N THR A 205 -0.89 -27.87 15.28
CA THR A 205 -2.23 -28.05 14.70
C THR A 205 -2.53 -29.53 14.57
N CYS A 206 -3.66 -29.96 15.11
CA CYS A 206 -4.32 -31.19 14.71
C CYS A 206 -5.22 -30.94 13.51
N MET A 207 -5.18 -31.79 12.49
CA MET A 207 -6.18 -31.89 11.44
C MET A 207 -6.91 -33.24 11.53
N ALA A 208 -8.23 -33.22 11.50
CA ALA A 208 -9.07 -34.40 11.37
C ALA A 208 -9.70 -34.44 9.97
N GLY A 209 -9.47 -35.50 9.18
CA GLY A 209 -9.91 -35.61 7.78
C GLY A 209 -10.74 -36.85 7.46
N ASN A 210 -11.76 -36.74 6.59
CA ASN A 210 -12.48 -37.87 5.99
C ASN A 210 -12.98 -37.50 4.55
N ASP A 211 -13.64 -38.44 3.88
CA ASP A 211 -14.18 -38.30 2.51
C ASP A 211 -15.26 -37.20 2.34
N VAL A 212 -15.61 -36.47 3.41
CA VAL A 212 -16.67 -35.45 3.48
C VAL A 212 -16.09 -34.07 3.79
N GLY A 213 -14.85 -33.98 4.31
CA GLY A 213 -14.17 -32.73 4.61
C GLY A 213 -13.03 -32.89 5.62
N ALA A 214 -12.51 -31.76 6.11
CA ALA A 214 -11.52 -31.71 7.18
C ALA A 214 -11.80 -30.57 8.16
N MET A 215 -11.32 -30.70 9.40
CA MET A 215 -11.36 -29.67 10.45
C MET A 215 -10.03 -29.63 11.18
N THR A 216 -9.59 -28.44 11.57
CA THR A 216 -8.36 -28.23 12.35
C THR A 216 -8.64 -27.69 13.77
N ALA A 217 -7.70 -27.91 14.69
CA ALA A 217 -7.67 -27.32 16.02
C ALA A 217 -6.22 -27.13 16.50
N ASP A 218 -5.93 -25.95 17.05
CA ASP A 218 -4.58 -25.47 17.34
C ASP A 218 -4.28 -25.40 18.83
N ALA A 219 -3.02 -25.65 19.20
CA ALA A 219 -2.49 -25.44 20.55
C ALA A 219 -1.09 -24.83 20.51
N THR A 220 -0.81 -23.90 21.40
CA THR A 220 0.53 -23.31 21.55
C THR A 220 1.33 -24.09 22.59
N LEU A 221 2.52 -24.58 22.22
CA LEU A 221 3.52 -25.00 23.21
C LEU A 221 4.33 -23.78 23.65
N THR A 222 4.28 -23.44 24.94
CA THR A 222 5.15 -22.41 25.53
C THR A 222 6.20 -23.05 26.40
N VAL A 223 7.46 -23.04 25.96
CA VAL A 223 8.56 -23.65 26.72
C VAL A 223 9.14 -22.64 27.70
N GLU A 224 9.02 -22.91 29.00
CA GLU A 224 9.49 -22.05 30.08
C GLU A 224 11.01 -21.87 30.02
N ALA A 225 11.44 -20.68 29.60
CA ALA A 225 12.79 -20.22 29.90
C ALA A 225 12.96 -20.07 31.43
N PRO A 226 14.11 -20.46 32.00
CA PRO A 226 14.37 -20.21 33.42
C PRO A 226 14.33 -18.70 33.73
N THR A 227 13.40 -18.32 34.60
CA THR A 227 13.39 -17.05 35.36
C THR A 227 13.45 -15.73 34.59
N LEU A 228 12.57 -15.53 33.59
CA LEU A 228 12.34 -14.21 32.98
C LEU A 228 11.59 -13.21 33.89
N ASN A 229 10.81 -13.67 34.88
CA ASN A 229 9.91 -12.81 35.70
C ASN A 229 10.62 -11.73 36.55
N ARG A 230 11.96 -11.71 36.65
CA ARG A 230 12.72 -10.60 37.27
C ARG A 230 13.16 -9.53 36.28
N ILE A 231 13.21 -9.85 34.99
CA ILE A 231 13.57 -8.93 33.90
C ILE A 231 12.33 -8.10 33.52
N ASP A 232 11.16 -8.72 33.47
CA ASP A 232 9.87 -8.09 33.22
C ASP A 232 9.61 -6.91 34.18
N HIS A 233 9.75 -7.14 35.50
CA HIS A 233 9.67 -6.10 36.54
C HIS A 233 10.80 -5.04 36.53
N SER A 234 11.79 -5.14 35.64
CA SER A 234 12.87 -4.14 35.50
C SER A 234 12.67 -3.19 34.32
N LEU A 235 11.74 -3.50 33.41
CA LEU A 235 11.33 -2.67 32.27
C LEU A 235 9.84 -2.30 32.39
N ASP A 236 9.44 -1.85 33.58
CA ASP A 236 8.06 -1.39 33.84
C ASP A 236 7.72 -0.12 33.04
N ASP A 237 6.44 0.25 33.00
CA ASP A 237 5.99 1.43 32.23
C ASP A 237 6.71 2.72 32.64
N ASN A 238 7.11 2.86 33.92
CA ASN A 238 7.91 3.99 34.39
C ASN A 238 9.32 3.99 33.78
N LYS A 239 9.97 2.82 33.72
CA LYS A 239 11.28 2.64 33.09
C LYS A 239 11.21 2.85 31.58
N LEU A 240 10.18 2.36 30.91
CA LEU A 240 9.95 2.59 29.47
C LEU A 240 9.72 4.08 29.20
N GLN A 241 8.92 4.78 30.02
CA GLN A 241 8.77 6.23 29.93
C GLN A 241 10.08 6.99 30.18
N GLU A 242 10.91 6.58 31.15
CA GLU A 242 12.23 7.19 31.38
C GLU A 242 13.16 7.00 30.17
N ILE A 243 13.14 5.80 29.56
CA ILE A 243 13.93 5.47 28.38
C ILE A 243 13.46 6.26 27.16
N VAL A 244 12.15 6.32 26.88
CA VAL A 244 11.62 7.06 25.72
C VAL A 244 11.78 8.57 25.90
N ARG A 245 11.65 9.11 27.12
CA ARG A 245 12.02 10.51 27.41
C ARG A 245 13.50 10.75 27.12
N LYS A 246 14.39 9.86 27.55
CA LYS A 246 15.84 9.95 27.30
C LYS A 246 16.18 9.78 25.81
N ALA A 247 15.46 8.94 25.08
CA ALA A 247 15.57 8.81 23.62
C ALA A 247 15.13 10.11 22.93
N THR A 248 14.02 10.70 23.37
CA THR A 248 13.54 12.01 22.90
C THR A 248 14.58 13.11 23.16
N GLU A 249 15.13 13.20 24.37
CA GLU A 249 16.20 14.14 24.75
C GLU A 249 17.53 13.91 24.03
N ASN A 250 17.75 12.72 23.48
CA ASN A 250 18.91 12.37 22.65
C ASN A 250 18.67 12.75 21.19
N VAL A 251 17.52 12.36 20.62
CA VAL A 251 17.11 12.69 19.24
C VAL A 251 16.94 14.21 19.06
N ASP A 252 16.26 14.90 19.98
CA ASP A 252 16.13 16.37 19.93
C ASP A 252 17.49 17.07 20.06
N ARG A 253 18.46 16.47 20.74
CA ARG A 253 19.84 16.99 20.79
C ARG A 253 20.58 16.75 19.49
N ALA A 254 20.39 15.61 18.82
CA ALA A 254 20.94 15.33 17.49
C ALA A 254 20.33 16.25 16.41
N ILE A 255 19.02 16.51 16.49
CA ILE A 255 18.31 17.48 15.65
C ILE A 255 18.83 18.90 15.94
N ALA A 256 18.90 19.32 17.20
CA ALA A 256 19.40 20.65 17.59
C ALA A 256 20.91 20.85 17.36
N GLU A 257 21.72 19.78 17.34
CA GLU A 257 23.09 19.80 16.83
C GLU A 257 23.12 19.95 15.32
N THR A 258 22.33 19.17 14.58
CA THR A 258 22.26 19.26 13.12
C THR A 258 21.76 20.64 12.66
N GLN A 259 20.73 21.18 13.32
CA GLN A 259 20.24 22.54 13.13
C GLN A 259 21.28 23.59 13.49
N ARG A 260 22.11 23.40 14.53
CA ARG A 260 23.21 24.34 14.84
C ARG A 260 24.35 24.26 13.84
N ASP A 261 24.79 23.06 13.44
CA ASP A 261 25.79 22.85 12.39
C ASP A 261 25.35 23.50 11.07
N LEU A 262 24.04 23.44 10.74
CA LEU A 262 23.44 24.15 9.60
C LEU A 262 23.36 25.67 9.83
N LYS A 263 22.87 26.12 11.00
CA LYS A 263 22.65 27.55 11.30
C LYS A 263 23.95 28.36 11.46
N TYR A 264 25.02 27.77 12.01
CA TYR A 264 26.36 28.36 11.98
C TYR A 264 27.02 28.32 10.59
N SER A 265 26.46 27.56 9.64
CA SER A 265 26.95 27.45 8.25
C SER A 265 26.05 28.17 7.22
N MET A 266 25.12 29.03 7.63
CA MET A 266 24.21 29.78 6.72
C MET A 266 24.91 30.74 5.76
N THR A 267 26.24 30.93 5.87
CA THR A 267 27.05 31.68 4.90
C THR A 267 27.36 30.92 3.61
N ASP A 268 26.96 29.63 3.51
CA ASP A 268 27.26 28.79 2.35
C ASP A 268 25.97 28.19 1.72
N PRO A 269 25.62 28.58 0.47
CA PRO A 269 24.50 28.00 -0.27
C PRO A 269 24.58 26.47 -0.48
N ARG A 270 25.75 25.84 -0.29
CA ARG A 270 25.94 24.37 -0.34
C ARG A 270 25.29 23.60 0.83
N ASN A 271 24.37 24.26 1.54
CA ASN A 271 23.52 23.69 2.58
C ASN A 271 22.02 23.62 2.22
N LEU A 272 21.53 24.30 1.18
CA LEU A 272 20.08 24.47 0.93
C LEU A 272 19.29 23.14 0.87
N ILE A 273 19.78 22.12 0.15
CA ILE A 273 19.09 20.82 0.04
C ILE A 273 19.00 20.06 1.36
N LYS A 274 19.91 20.36 2.30
CA LYS A 274 19.90 19.77 3.64
C LYS A 274 18.66 20.23 4.42
N LEU A 275 18.03 21.34 4.01
CA LEU A 275 16.77 21.81 4.55
C LEU A 275 15.57 21.16 3.85
N PHE A 276 15.60 20.92 2.53
CA PHE A 276 14.59 20.09 1.85
C PHE A 276 14.57 18.61 2.30
N LYS A 277 15.60 18.15 3.02
CA LYS A 277 15.61 16.87 3.75
C LYS A 277 14.95 16.94 5.14
N PHE A 278 14.73 18.12 5.72
CA PHE A 278 14.36 18.35 7.13
C PHE A 278 13.15 19.30 7.34
N ALA A 279 12.70 20.03 6.32
CA ALA A 279 11.78 21.17 6.42
C ALA A 279 10.36 20.86 5.93
N ALA A 280 9.76 19.81 6.47
CA ALA A 280 8.31 19.69 6.55
C ALA A 280 7.98 19.21 7.99
N PRO A 281 7.31 20.03 8.83
CA PRO A 281 7.15 19.70 10.26
C PRO A 281 6.61 18.31 10.52
N ARG A 282 5.64 17.85 9.70
CA ARG A 282 5.08 16.50 9.81
C ARG A 282 6.01 15.38 9.32
N ALA A 283 6.84 15.62 8.31
CA ALA A 283 7.88 14.67 7.90
C ALA A 283 8.90 14.47 9.04
N THR A 284 9.27 15.57 9.68
CA THR A 284 10.08 15.62 10.89
C THR A 284 9.41 14.86 12.03
N GLU A 285 8.11 15.04 12.31
CA GLU A 285 7.41 14.26 13.33
C GLU A 285 7.41 12.74 13.06
N ILE A 286 7.08 12.30 11.84
CA ILE A 286 7.01 10.86 11.49
C ILE A 286 8.38 10.20 11.65
N THR A 287 9.43 10.80 11.08
CA THR A 287 10.77 10.22 11.18
C THR A 287 11.36 10.43 12.59
N LYS A 288 10.95 11.48 13.34
CA LYS A 288 11.37 11.68 14.74
C LYS A 288 10.81 10.58 15.63
N ALA A 289 9.54 10.21 15.44
CA ALA A 289 8.96 9.07 16.14
C ALA A 289 9.76 7.78 15.86
N ARG A 290 10.16 7.56 14.61
CA ARG A 290 11.03 6.43 14.24
C ARG A 290 12.42 6.50 14.89
N GLU A 291 13.10 7.65 14.86
CA GLU A 291 14.42 7.79 15.51
C GLU A 291 14.34 7.68 17.04
N ILE A 292 13.27 8.17 17.68
CA ILE A 292 13.02 7.98 19.12
C ILE A 292 12.82 6.50 19.42
N TYR A 293 12.05 5.78 18.60
CA TYR A 293 11.84 4.34 18.77
C TYR A 293 13.15 3.53 18.58
N GLU A 294 13.94 3.82 17.54
CA GLU A 294 15.26 3.20 17.32
C GLU A 294 16.22 3.45 18.51
N GLU A 295 16.33 4.70 18.97
CA GLU A 295 17.16 5.06 20.14
C GLU A 295 16.58 4.49 21.45
N SER A 296 15.27 4.29 21.57
CA SER A 296 14.65 3.64 22.74
C SER A 296 15.02 2.16 22.83
N LEU A 297 14.92 1.41 21.71
CA LEU A 297 15.36 0.02 21.66
C LEU A 297 16.85 -0.12 22.03
N ARG A 298 17.70 0.77 21.49
CA ARG A 298 19.14 0.79 21.78
C ARG A 298 19.48 1.27 23.21
N LEU A 299 18.63 2.08 23.83
CA LEU A 299 18.74 2.43 25.26
C LEU A 299 18.27 1.29 26.17
N ILE A 300 17.37 0.41 25.70
CA ILE A 300 16.98 -0.83 26.40
C ILE A 300 18.11 -1.86 26.31
N GLU A 301 18.65 -2.09 25.12
CA GLU A 301 19.85 -2.91 24.90
C GLU A 301 20.97 -2.49 25.86
N LYS A 302 21.32 -1.20 25.86
CA LYS A 302 22.31 -0.68 26.82
C LYS A 302 21.89 -0.82 28.28
N HIS A 303 20.60 -0.69 28.62
CA HIS A 303 20.15 -0.87 30.01
C HIS A 303 20.34 -2.33 30.49
N VAL A 304 20.22 -3.30 29.59
CA VAL A 304 20.55 -4.71 29.85
C VAL A 304 22.06 -4.88 30.03
N GLU A 305 22.87 -4.35 29.11
CA GLU A 305 24.34 -4.43 29.14
C GLU A 305 24.98 -3.77 30.37
N ASP A 306 24.53 -2.57 30.75
CA ASP A 306 25.00 -1.83 31.94
C ASP A 306 24.64 -2.56 33.27
N GLY A 307 23.90 -3.67 33.19
CA GLY A 307 23.66 -4.59 34.30
C GLY A 307 22.29 -4.42 34.95
N LEU A 308 21.30 -5.16 34.45
CA LEU A 308 20.24 -5.67 35.32
C LEU A 308 20.91 -6.42 36.49
N ARG A 309 20.55 -6.09 37.74
CA ARG A 309 21.21 -6.62 38.95
C ARG A 309 20.84 -8.09 39.20
N LEU A 310 21.37 -8.97 38.35
CA LEU A 310 21.15 -10.41 38.34
C LEU A 310 22.52 -11.11 38.52
N PRO A 311 22.60 -12.21 39.28
CA PRO A 311 23.84 -12.97 39.40
C PRO A 311 24.26 -13.53 38.03
N LEU A 312 25.51 -13.29 37.62
CA LEU A 312 26.07 -13.79 36.35
C LEU A 312 25.96 -15.32 36.20
N ASN A 313 25.94 -16.02 37.33
CA ASN A 313 25.78 -17.47 37.45
C ASN A 313 24.31 -17.96 37.41
N GLU A 314 23.32 -17.08 37.17
CA GLU A 314 21.90 -17.41 36.96
C GLU A 314 21.43 -17.18 35.51
N LEU A 315 22.27 -16.62 34.62
CA LEU A 315 21.90 -16.25 33.25
C LEU A 315 22.35 -17.30 32.21
N PRO A 316 21.47 -17.77 31.30
CA PRO A 316 21.86 -18.58 30.15
C PRO A 316 22.88 -17.87 29.23
N THR A 317 23.83 -18.63 28.69
CA THR A 317 24.91 -18.13 27.81
C THR A 317 24.47 -17.72 26.39
N ASN A 318 23.17 -17.64 26.14
CA ASN A 318 22.59 -17.32 24.82
C ASN A 318 21.23 -16.62 25.01
N ILE A 319 21.28 -15.37 25.49
CA ILE A 319 20.16 -14.43 25.55
C ILE A 319 20.37 -13.43 24.40
N SER A 320 19.31 -13.12 23.64
CA SER A 320 19.29 -11.98 22.72
C SER A 320 18.33 -10.90 23.22
N TYR A 321 18.51 -9.65 22.79
CA TYR A 321 17.68 -8.54 23.25
C TYR A 321 16.19 -8.70 22.84
N GLU A 322 15.89 -9.40 21.74
CA GLU A 322 14.51 -9.73 21.35
C GLU A 322 13.80 -10.64 22.36
N SER A 323 14.56 -11.40 23.17
CA SER A 323 14.00 -12.27 24.22
C SER A 323 13.73 -11.56 25.56
N ILE A 324 13.96 -10.24 25.62
CA ILE A 324 13.82 -9.40 26.82
C ILE A 324 12.57 -8.51 26.76
N LEU A 325 12.08 -8.16 25.58
CA LEU A 325 10.93 -7.27 25.41
C LEU A 325 9.63 -8.05 25.17
N ALA A 326 8.68 -7.90 26.10
CA ALA A 326 7.31 -8.35 25.92
C ALA A 326 6.60 -7.55 24.80
N VAL A 327 5.58 -8.18 24.21
CA VAL A 327 4.72 -7.55 23.17
C VAL A 327 4.11 -6.24 23.67
N SER A 328 3.69 -6.19 24.93
CA SER A 328 3.22 -4.99 25.63
C SER A 328 4.27 -3.89 25.65
N HIS A 329 5.52 -4.20 26.02
CA HIS A 329 6.59 -3.21 26.09
C HIS A 329 6.88 -2.58 24.72
N ILE A 330 6.84 -3.37 23.65
CA ILE A 330 7.04 -2.84 22.28
C ILE A 330 5.85 -1.96 21.86
N GLN A 331 4.61 -2.33 22.21
CA GLN A 331 3.45 -1.46 22.00
C GLN A 331 3.59 -0.13 22.78
N THR A 332 3.90 -0.18 24.08
CA THR A 332 4.16 1.00 24.91
C THR A 332 5.27 1.87 24.32
N LEU A 333 6.34 1.29 23.77
CA LEU A 333 7.39 2.03 23.05
C LEU A 333 6.88 2.69 21.77
N MET A 334 6.03 2.02 20.99
CA MET A 334 5.45 2.60 19.77
C MET A 334 4.45 3.72 20.09
N GLU A 335 3.71 3.62 21.19
CA GLU A 335 2.81 4.69 21.66
C GLU A 335 3.60 5.89 22.17
N LEU A 336 4.53 5.69 23.12
CA LEU A 336 5.30 6.76 23.75
C LEU A 336 6.26 7.47 22.78
N SER A 337 6.79 6.79 21.76
CA SER A 337 7.60 7.44 20.72
C SER A 337 6.79 8.24 19.70
N GLY A 338 5.46 8.06 19.69
CA GLY A 338 4.58 8.59 18.64
C GLY A 338 4.56 7.74 17.35
N CYS A 339 5.22 6.59 17.32
CA CYS A 339 5.15 5.65 16.19
C CYS A 339 3.74 5.08 15.96
N MET A 340 2.87 5.10 16.97
CA MET A 340 1.45 4.76 16.89
C MET A 340 0.51 5.98 16.73
N ASN A 341 1.02 7.16 16.36
CA ASN A 341 0.22 8.35 16.00
C ASN A 341 -0.52 8.22 14.65
N GLY A 342 -1.16 7.07 14.44
CA GLY A 342 -2.27 6.84 13.52
C GLY A 342 -3.57 6.38 14.21
N GLN A 343 -3.53 5.99 15.50
CA GLN A 343 -4.71 5.46 16.21
C GLN A 343 -5.65 6.52 16.81
N PHE A 344 -5.31 7.82 16.71
CA PHE A 344 -6.22 8.94 17.01
C PHE A 344 -6.63 9.71 15.74
N ARG A 345 -6.73 9.04 14.58
CA ARG A 345 -7.49 9.58 13.44
C ARG A 345 -8.98 9.36 13.68
N GLU A 346 -9.81 10.34 13.31
CA GLU A 346 -11.21 10.35 13.73
C GLU A 346 -12.04 9.30 12.96
N PRO A 347 -12.95 8.56 13.63
CA PRO A 347 -13.90 7.68 12.94
C PRO A 347 -14.75 8.42 11.90
N CYS A 348 -14.93 7.82 10.72
CA CYS A 348 -15.55 8.47 9.55
C CYS A 348 -17.01 8.89 9.77
N ASP A 349 -17.71 8.25 10.71
CA ASP A 349 -19.07 8.58 11.12
C ASP A 349 -19.16 9.94 11.85
N LYS A 350 -18.11 10.34 12.59
CA LYS A 350 -18.08 11.60 13.35
C LYS A 350 -18.31 12.85 12.47
N ASN A 351 -17.90 12.81 11.20
CA ASN A 351 -18.23 13.87 10.23
C ASN A 351 -18.66 13.30 8.87
N MET A 352 -19.57 12.32 8.89
CA MET A 352 -20.05 11.64 7.68
C MET A 352 -20.56 12.61 6.60
N CYS A 353 -21.23 13.72 6.99
CA CYS A 353 -21.70 14.74 6.06
C CYS A 353 -20.57 15.39 5.24
N PHE A 354 -19.41 15.64 5.86
CA PHE A 354 -18.22 16.12 5.14
C PHE A 354 -17.64 15.02 4.26
N HIS A 355 -17.39 13.82 4.81
CA HIS A 355 -16.78 12.70 4.07
C HIS A 355 -17.65 12.15 2.93
N GLN A 356 -18.95 12.42 2.90
CA GLN A 356 -19.81 12.15 1.74
C GLN A 356 -19.58 13.16 0.60
N LYS A 357 -19.33 14.44 0.91
CA LYS A 357 -19.28 15.53 -0.09
C LYS A 357 -17.88 15.90 -0.57
N TYR A 358 -16.89 15.86 0.32
CA TYR A 358 -15.51 16.34 0.13
C TYR A 358 -14.46 15.34 0.65
N ARG A 359 -13.24 15.42 0.11
CA ARG A 359 -12.06 14.71 0.63
C ARG A 359 -11.58 15.37 1.93
N SER A 360 -11.12 14.60 2.92
CA SER A 360 -10.25 15.15 3.96
C SER A 360 -8.92 15.64 3.35
N TYR A 361 -8.08 16.30 4.15
CA TYR A 361 -6.77 16.78 3.70
C TYR A 361 -5.71 15.68 3.59
N ASP A 362 -5.86 14.60 4.37
CA ASP A 362 -4.97 13.44 4.37
C ASP A 362 -5.46 12.28 3.47
N GLY A 363 -6.67 12.39 2.89
CA GLY A 363 -7.30 11.35 2.10
C GLY A 363 -8.07 10.28 2.89
N GLN A 364 -8.13 10.37 4.23
CA GLN A 364 -8.88 9.45 5.09
C GLN A 364 -10.36 9.37 4.68
N CYS A 365 -10.96 8.19 4.90
CA CYS A 365 -12.36 7.89 4.61
C CYS A 365 -12.74 8.01 3.12
N ASN A 366 -11.77 7.99 2.19
CA ASN A 366 -12.07 7.80 0.77
C ASN A 366 -12.76 6.45 0.55
N ASN A 367 -12.19 5.38 1.08
CA ASN A 367 -12.84 4.10 1.28
C ASN A 367 -13.43 4.05 2.71
N PHE A 368 -14.65 3.55 2.89
CA PHE A 368 -15.32 3.52 4.20
C PHE A 368 -15.01 2.25 5.01
N ASP A 369 -14.87 1.09 4.36
CA ASP A 369 -14.49 -0.16 5.01
C ASP A 369 -12.98 -0.21 5.33
N ASN A 370 -12.19 0.52 4.54
CA ASN A 370 -10.75 0.65 4.71
C ASN A 370 -10.31 2.13 4.78
N PRO A 371 -10.65 2.89 5.86
CA PRO A 371 -10.42 4.34 5.96
C PRO A 371 -8.98 4.83 5.76
N MET A 372 -7.99 3.94 5.88
CA MET A 372 -6.55 4.20 5.77
C MET A 372 -5.97 3.94 4.37
N TRP A 373 -6.76 3.51 3.40
CA TRP A 373 -6.28 3.23 2.04
C TRP A 373 -6.08 4.52 1.22
N GLY A 374 -4.90 4.68 0.61
CA GLY A 374 -4.50 5.88 -0.13
C GLY A 374 -4.14 7.11 0.73
N VAL A 375 -4.21 6.98 2.05
CA VAL A 375 -4.05 8.07 3.03
C VAL A 375 -2.59 8.50 3.15
N SER A 376 -2.37 9.79 3.48
CA SER A 376 -1.04 10.33 3.73
C SER A 376 -0.39 9.70 4.97
N GLN A 377 0.94 9.54 4.90
CA GLN A 377 1.79 8.96 5.96
C GLN A 377 1.66 7.44 6.10
N MET A 378 1.26 6.77 5.01
CA MET A 378 1.12 5.30 4.93
C MET A 378 2.32 4.63 4.20
N PRO A 379 2.57 3.32 4.41
CA PRO A 379 3.60 2.59 3.66
C PRO A 379 3.30 2.54 2.16
N PHE A 380 4.34 2.57 1.32
CA PHE A 380 4.18 2.23 -0.10
C PHE A 380 3.75 0.77 -0.29
N LEU A 381 2.82 0.51 -1.22
CA LEU A 381 2.40 -0.85 -1.57
C LEU A 381 3.52 -1.62 -2.30
N ARG A 382 3.53 -2.95 -2.17
CA ARG A 382 4.48 -3.85 -2.85
C ARG A 382 3.78 -4.64 -3.95
N LEU A 383 4.22 -4.45 -5.20
CA LEU A 383 3.84 -5.33 -6.33
C LEU A 383 4.57 -6.68 -6.27
N LEU A 384 5.77 -6.68 -5.70
CA LEU A 384 6.64 -7.83 -5.46
C LEU A 384 7.28 -7.68 -4.07
N PRO A 385 7.58 -8.78 -3.36
CA PRO A 385 8.32 -8.74 -2.09
C PRO A 385 9.68 -8.04 -2.24
N PRO A 386 10.14 -7.29 -1.22
CA PRO A 386 11.44 -6.63 -1.25
C PRO A 386 12.60 -7.62 -1.17
N ILE A 387 13.73 -7.28 -1.81
CA ILE A 387 14.99 -8.03 -1.72
C ILE A 387 16.03 -7.22 -0.95
N TYR A 388 16.26 -7.60 0.31
CA TYR A 388 17.32 -7.07 1.19
C TYR A 388 18.44 -8.12 1.38
N GLU A 389 19.70 -7.68 1.52
CA GLU A 389 20.90 -8.53 1.62
C GLU A 389 20.94 -9.48 2.82
N ASN A 390 20.34 -9.06 3.93
CA ASN A 390 20.14 -9.85 5.14
C ASN A 390 18.72 -10.42 5.24
N GLY A 391 17.92 -10.29 4.17
CA GLY A 391 16.51 -10.67 4.13
C GLY A 391 15.53 -9.61 4.63
N PHE A 392 15.95 -8.53 5.32
CA PHE A 392 14.98 -7.61 5.94
C PHE A 392 15.26 -6.10 5.90
N ASN A 393 16.51 -5.63 5.96
CA ASN A 393 16.77 -4.18 5.96
C ASN A 393 18.06 -3.70 5.27
N THR A 394 19.05 -4.56 4.99
CA THR A 394 20.35 -4.16 4.39
C THR A 394 20.22 -4.03 2.86
N PRO A 395 20.45 -2.85 2.24
CA PRO A 395 20.28 -2.63 0.81
C PRO A 395 21.09 -3.58 -0.08
N VAL A 396 20.64 -3.79 -1.32
CA VAL A 396 21.39 -4.52 -2.35
C VAL A 396 22.60 -3.71 -2.83
N GLY A 397 23.81 -4.27 -2.70
CA GLY A 397 25.07 -3.58 -2.94
C GLY A 397 25.68 -2.89 -1.70
N TRP A 398 25.29 -3.30 -0.50
CA TRP A 398 25.84 -2.84 0.78
C TRP A 398 27.15 -3.59 1.10
N GLU A 399 27.13 -4.92 1.06
CA GLU A 399 28.33 -5.76 1.09
C GLU A 399 29.05 -5.71 -0.28
N LYS A 400 30.14 -4.92 -0.37
CA LYS A 400 30.87 -4.62 -1.62
C LYS A 400 31.34 -5.85 -2.40
N GLU A 401 31.60 -6.96 -1.71
CA GLU A 401 32.11 -8.21 -2.29
C GLU A 401 31.01 -9.23 -2.66
N LYS A 402 29.75 -8.97 -2.28
CA LYS A 402 28.64 -9.91 -2.41
C LYS A 402 28.24 -10.14 -3.86
N LEU A 403 28.02 -11.41 -4.21
CA LEU A 403 27.73 -11.84 -5.56
C LEU A 403 26.24 -12.11 -5.77
N TYR A 404 25.72 -11.62 -6.89
CA TYR A 404 24.36 -11.77 -7.38
C TYR A 404 24.42 -12.42 -8.75
N HIS A 405 23.77 -13.56 -8.94
CA HIS A 405 23.91 -14.39 -10.15
C HIS A 405 25.39 -14.61 -10.57
N GLY A 406 26.31 -14.70 -9.59
CA GLY A 406 27.76 -14.85 -9.81
C GLY A 406 28.58 -13.56 -9.94
N PHE A 407 27.97 -12.37 -9.95
CA PHE A 407 28.67 -11.09 -10.18
C PHE A 407 28.38 -10.05 -9.09
N LYS A 408 29.36 -9.18 -8.80
CA LYS A 408 29.16 -8.03 -7.90
C LYS A 408 28.15 -7.05 -8.51
N LYS A 409 27.33 -6.40 -7.68
CA LYS A 409 26.46 -5.29 -8.13
C LYS A 409 27.33 -4.09 -8.56
N PRO A 410 27.15 -3.51 -9.76
CA PRO A 410 27.97 -2.39 -10.20
C PRO A 410 27.69 -1.12 -9.41
N ASN A 411 28.72 -0.27 -9.29
CA ASN A 411 28.63 1.07 -8.73
C ASN A 411 27.63 1.93 -9.52
N ALA A 412 26.68 2.58 -8.83
CA ALA A 412 25.59 3.34 -9.45
C ALA A 412 26.07 4.54 -10.31
N ARG A 413 27.16 5.21 -9.90
CA ARG A 413 27.79 6.29 -10.67
C ARG A 413 28.52 5.76 -11.91
N LEU A 414 29.16 4.60 -11.83
CA LEU A 414 29.76 3.96 -13.00
C LEU A 414 28.70 3.58 -14.05
N VAL A 415 27.55 3.03 -13.62
CA VAL A 415 26.41 2.76 -14.53
C VAL A 415 25.88 4.06 -15.14
N SER A 416 25.77 5.13 -14.36
CA SER A 416 25.39 6.45 -14.87
C SER A 416 26.35 6.93 -15.97
N MET A 417 27.66 6.97 -15.68
CA MET A 417 28.69 7.48 -16.60
C MET A 417 28.78 6.69 -17.91
N GLU A 418 28.64 5.37 -17.86
CA GLU A 418 28.80 4.49 -19.02
C GLU A 418 27.51 4.39 -19.86
N VAL A 419 26.33 4.26 -19.22
CA VAL A 419 25.08 3.88 -19.90
C VAL A 419 24.06 5.02 -20.02
N ILE A 420 23.98 5.93 -19.05
CA ILE A 420 22.82 6.83 -18.90
C ILE A 420 23.16 8.31 -19.20
N SER A 421 24.37 8.76 -18.84
CA SER A 421 24.83 10.13 -19.04
C SER A 421 25.17 10.40 -20.51
N SER A 422 24.51 11.38 -21.12
CA SER A 422 24.85 11.86 -22.46
C SER A 422 25.10 13.36 -22.50
N LYS A 423 26.04 13.76 -23.37
CA LYS A 423 26.23 15.16 -23.77
C LYS A 423 25.16 15.59 -24.76
N ASP A 424 24.77 14.68 -25.64
CA ASP A 424 23.96 14.95 -26.81
C ASP A 424 22.48 14.84 -26.46
N ILE A 425 21.68 15.76 -27.01
CA ILE A 425 20.23 15.82 -26.78
C ILE A 425 19.48 15.97 -28.09
N THR A 426 18.42 15.18 -28.26
CA THR A 426 17.49 15.29 -29.37
C THR A 426 16.18 15.90 -28.86
N PRO A 427 15.66 16.99 -29.47
CA PRO A 427 14.36 17.55 -29.10
C PRO A 427 13.19 16.65 -29.57
N HIS A 428 12.09 16.67 -28.83
CA HIS A 428 10.89 15.90 -29.16
C HIS A 428 9.98 16.64 -30.13
N PHE A 429 9.91 16.17 -31.38
CA PHE A 429 9.20 16.86 -32.47
C PHE A 429 7.66 16.96 -32.34
N ARG A 430 7.05 16.25 -31.37
CA ARG A 430 5.57 16.28 -31.13
C ARG A 430 5.14 16.92 -29.81
N TYR A 431 6.01 17.02 -28.80
CA TYR A 431 5.60 17.26 -27.41
C TYR A 431 6.43 18.36 -26.75
N SER A 432 5.75 19.23 -26.00
CA SER A 432 6.34 20.40 -25.35
C SER A 432 7.00 20.06 -24.02
N SER A 433 7.85 20.95 -23.51
CA SER A 433 8.43 20.84 -22.16
C SER A 433 7.36 20.83 -21.05
N LEU A 434 6.16 21.36 -21.32
CA LEU A 434 5.02 21.28 -20.39
C LEU A 434 4.55 19.84 -20.14
N LEU A 435 4.70 18.92 -21.11
CA LEU A 435 4.35 17.50 -20.90
C LEU A 435 5.24 16.84 -19.84
N MET A 436 6.54 17.15 -19.87
CA MET A 436 7.49 16.76 -18.81
C MET A 436 7.13 17.45 -17.49
N GLN A 437 6.88 18.76 -17.52
CA GLN A 437 6.63 19.56 -16.32
C GLN A 437 5.36 19.13 -15.57
N TRP A 438 4.29 18.77 -16.29
CA TRP A 438 3.09 18.19 -15.68
C TRP A 438 3.37 16.85 -15.02
N GLY A 439 4.25 16.03 -15.59
CA GLY A 439 4.69 14.77 -14.97
C GLY A 439 5.36 14.99 -13.61
N GLN A 440 6.19 16.03 -13.48
CA GLN A 440 6.77 16.40 -12.18
C GLN A 440 5.72 16.97 -11.21
N PHE A 441 4.87 17.89 -11.68
CA PHE A 441 3.80 18.47 -10.86
C PHE A 441 2.85 17.38 -10.32
N LEU A 442 2.53 16.39 -11.15
CA LEU A 442 1.72 15.22 -10.81
C LEU A 442 2.43 14.22 -9.89
N ASP A 443 3.73 13.93 -10.06
CA ASP A 443 4.49 13.15 -9.07
C ASP A 443 4.42 13.80 -7.69
N HIS A 444 4.46 15.13 -7.65
CA HIS A 444 4.40 15.88 -6.41
C HIS A 444 3.01 15.92 -5.77
N ASP A 445 1.96 15.46 -6.48
CA ASP A 445 0.59 15.31 -5.96
C ASP A 445 0.37 13.95 -5.28
N ILE A 446 1.13 12.93 -5.68
CA ILE A 446 0.86 11.53 -5.29
C ILE A 446 2.04 10.80 -4.64
N THR A 447 3.31 11.17 -4.91
CA THR A 447 4.50 10.55 -4.28
C THR A 447 5.39 11.55 -3.53
N PHE A 448 5.56 11.31 -2.22
CA PHE A 448 6.68 11.80 -1.44
C PHE A 448 7.15 10.78 -0.39
N LYS A 449 8.22 10.07 -0.73
CA LYS A 449 9.08 9.29 0.19
C LYS A 449 9.58 10.12 1.38
N ALA A 450 9.39 9.63 2.61
CA ALA A 450 9.96 10.25 3.80
C ALA A 450 11.52 10.33 3.77
N PRO A 451 12.12 11.50 4.09
CA PRO A 451 13.56 11.65 4.23
C PRO A 451 14.06 11.15 5.60
N ALA A 452 15.35 10.83 5.70
CA ALA A 452 16.02 10.63 6.99
C ALA A 452 16.19 11.96 7.74
N LEU A 453 16.06 11.93 9.06
CA LEU A 453 15.90 13.13 9.89
C LEU A 453 17.17 13.64 10.56
N SER A 454 18.26 12.89 10.46
CA SER A 454 19.49 13.23 11.14
C SER A 454 20.69 12.88 10.28
N ARG A 455 21.72 13.72 10.36
CA ARG A 455 23.07 13.40 9.87
C ARG A 455 23.86 12.58 10.91
N LYS A 456 23.19 12.13 11.96
CA LYS A 456 23.69 11.42 13.15
C LYS A 456 22.49 10.74 13.81
N ILE A 457 22.26 9.44 13.55
CA ILE A 457 21.48 8.64 14.50
C ILE A 457 22.28 8.66 15.80
N TYR A 458 21.70 9.22 16.86
CA TYR A 458 22.40 9.85 17.98
C TYR A 458 23.59 9.05 18.56
N ALA A 459 23.48 7.72 18.61
CA ALA A 459 24.46 6.84 19.27
C ALA A 459 25.39 6.04 18.34
N THR A 460 25.01 5.79 17.08
CA THR A 460 25.73 4.83 16.20
C THR A 460 25.83 5.28 14.74
N GLY A 461 25.22 6.40 14.36
CA GLY A 461 25.11 6.80 12.95
C GLY A 461 26.34 7.49 12.38
N GLY A 462 26.70 7.15 11.14
CA GLY A 462 27.73 7.88 10.40
C GLY A 462 27.25 9.25 9.92
N ILE A 463 28.17 10.22 9.80
CA ILE A 463 27.86 11.52 9.20
C ILE A 463 28.08 11.43 7.69
N CYS A 464 27.02 11.55 6.89
CA CYS A 464 27.06 11.15 5.47
C CYS A 464 27.87 12.06 4.52
N ASN A 465 28.33 13.25 4.95
CA ASN A 465 29.39 13.99 4.23
C ASN A 465 30.80 13.81 4.85
N ARG A 466 30.97 12.87 5.79
CA ARG A 466 32.24 12.55 6.46
C ARG A 466 32.58 11.06 6.46
N THR A 467 31.99 10.26 5.56
CA THR A 467 32.36 8.86 5.31
C THR A 467 32.01 8.44 3.89
N CYS A 468 32.69 7.40 3.37
CA CYS A 468 32.29 6.67 2.17
C CYS A 468 32.12 5.16 2.45
N GLU A 469 31.92 4.83 3.73
CA GLU A 469 31.54 3.51 4.21
C GLU A 469 30.01 3.40 4.29
N ASN A 470 29.50 2.18 4.23
CA ASN A 470 28.09 1.91 4.34
C ASN A 470 27.77 1.73 5.84
N ILE A 471 27.17 2.76 6.44
CA ILE A 471 26.85 2.85 7.87
C ILE A 471 25.57 3.67 8.01
N THR A 472 24.54 3.13 8.65
CA THR A 472 23.21 3.77 8.75
C THR A 472 23.33 5.19 9.33
N PRO A 473 22.63 6.21 8.79
CA PRO A 473 21.70 6.20 7.66
C PRO A 473 22.36 6.35 6.28
N CYS A 474 23.68 6.35 6.18
CA CYS A 474 24.43 6.59 4.94
C CYS A 474 24.52 5.33 4.05
N PHE A 475 24.29 5.51 2.75
CA PHE A 475 24.53 4.50 1.71
C PHE A 475 25.16 5.17 0.48
N ASN A 476 26.28 5.86 0.73
CA ASN A 476 26.92 6.80 -0.18
C ASN A 476 27.41 6.19 -1.49
N ILE A 477 27.32 6.96 -2.58
CA ILE A 477 27.71 6.51 -3.91
C ILE A 477 29.18 6.85 -4.15
N ILE A 478 30.05 5.85 -4.01
CA ILE A 478 31.50 5.98 -4.23
C ILE A 478 31.80 6.50 -5.65
N LEU A 479 32.72 7.46 -5.78
CA LEU A 479 33.20 7.93 -7.08
C LEU A 479 34.25 6.94 -7.63
N PRO A 480 34.08 6.39 -8.85
CA PRO A 480 35.07 5.48 -9.43
C PRO A 480 36.41 6.19 -9.74
N PRO A 481 37.53 5.45 -9.84
CA PRO A 481 38.82 6.02 -10.23
C PRO A 481 38.73 6.78 -11.56
N GLY A 482 39.22 8.02 -11.59
CA GLY A 482 39.17 8.89 -12.76
C GLY A 482 37.86 9.66 -12.97
N ASP A 483 36.87 9.55 -12.08
CA ASP A 483 35.64 10.36 -12.17
C ASP A 483 35.95 11.87 -12.08
N PRO A 484 35.49 12.70 -13.03
CA PRO A 484 35.70 14.17 -12.99
C PRO A 484 35.15 14.85 -11.73
N LYS A 485 34.24 14.22 -10.98
CA LYS A 485 33.75 14.72 -9.69
C LYS A 485 34.79 14.62 -8.56
N LEU A 486 35.83 13.78 -8.67
CA LEU A 486 36.87 13.60 -7.63
C LEU A 486 37.57 14.93 -7.24
N LYS A 487 37.72 15.86 -8.18
CA LYS A 487 38.29 17.21 -7.93
C LYS A 487 37.48 18.03 -6.92
N HIS A 488 36.17 17.77 -6.79
CA HIS A 488 35.28 18.45 -5.85
C HIS A 488 35.40 17.88 -4.43
N ALA A 489 35.72 16.59 -4.30
CA ALA A 489 35.81 15.88 -3.01
C ALA A 489 37.02 16.29 -2.12
N ARG A 490 37.88 17.20 -2.60
CA ARG A 490 39.04 17.78 -1.89
C ARG A 490 39.95 16.75 -1.17
N GLY A 491 40.02 15.52 -1.70
CA GLY A 491 40.81 14.42 -1.14
C GLY A 491 40.34 13.86 0.21
N LYS A 492 39.17 14.25 0.73
CA LYS A 492 38.66 13.75 2.02
C LYS A 492 37.74 12.54 1.88
N PHE A 493 36.67 12.67 1.09
CA PHE A 493 35.62 11.65 0.97
C PHE A 493 35.21 11.48 -0.50
N PRO A 494 35.76 10.49 -1.23
CA PRO A 494 35.52 10.28 -2.66
C PRO A 494 34.17 9.59 -2.94
N CYS A 495 33.06 10.23 -2.53
CA CYS A 495 31.70 9.75 -2.74
C CYS A 495 30.70 10.90 -2.83
N MET A 496 29.52 10.63 -3.40
CA MET A 496 28.35 11.50 -3.33
C MET A 496 27.48 11.11 -2.13
N GLU A 497 26.99 12.11 -1.41
CA GLU A 497 26.10 11.94 -0.24
C GLU A 497 24.78 11.29 -0.65
N PHE A 498 24.43 10.19 0.02
CA PHE A 498 23.15 9.50 -0.11
C PHE A 498 22.72 8.96 1.25
N ASP A 499 21.62 9.49 1.76
CA ASP A 499 20.96 8.97 2.97
C ASP A 499 19.84 8.01 2.56
N ARG A 500 19.71 6.91 3.30
CA ARG A 500 18.60 5.96 3.19
C ARG A 500 17.27 6.64 3.49
N SER A 501 16.18 6.19 2.86
CA SER A 501 14.85 6.74 3.17
C SER A 501 14.39 6.24 4.54
N ALA A 502 13.59 7.08 5.21
CA ALA A 502 13.02 6.73 6.51
C ALA A 502 12.10 5.50 6.40
N ALA A 503 12.09 4.71 7.46
CA ALA A 503 11.27 3.52 7.55
C ALA A 503 9.95 3.78 8.28
N VAL A 504 8.94 2.99 7.95
CA VAL A 504 7.76 2.80 8.82
C VAL A 504 8.26 2.25 10.18
N CYS A 505 7.70 2.72 11.30
CA CYS A 505 8.02 2.19 12.63
C CYS A 505 7.77 0.68 12.73
N GLY A 506 8.68 -0.05 13.39
CA GLY A 506 8.61 -1.51 13.52
C GLY A 506 8.86 -2.27 12.20
N SER A 507 9.29 -1.59 11.12
CA SER A 507 9.61 -2.21 9.83
C SER A 507 11.12 -2.29 9.61
N GLY A 508 11.61 -3.46 9.19
CA GLY A 508 13.05 -3.70 8.99
C GLY A 508 13.75 -4.18 10.25
N GLU A 509 13.05 -4.92 11.11
CA GLU A 509 13.51 -5.41 12.40
C GLU A 509 13.03 -6.86 12.66
N THR A 510 13.72 -7.57 13.55
CA THR A 510 13.18 -8.76 14.22
C THR A 510 12.10 -8.31 15.20
N SER A 511 10.85 -8.75 15.01
CA SER A 511 9.71 -8.27 15.82
C SER A 511 9.14 -9.38 16.71
N PRO A 512 9.33 -9.29 18.04
CA PRO A 512 8.63 -10.15 19.01
C PRO A 512 7.10 -10.04 18.96
N ILE A 513 6.54 -8.88 18.55
CA ILE A 513 5.09 -8.72 18.34
C ILE A 513 4.58 -9.68 17.27
N PHE A 514 5.24 -9.69 16.11
CA PHE A 514 4.75 -10.43 14.94
C PHE A 514 5.32 -11.85 14.83
N GLN A 515 6.21 -12.26 15.75
CA GLN A 515 6.96 -13.52 15.75
C GLN A 515 7.67 -13.85 14.42
N ARG A 516 7.96 -12.79 13.64
CA ARG A 516 8.53 -12.86 12.30
C ARG A 516 9.34 -11.60 12.03
N VAL A 517 10.24 -11.67 11.06
CA VAL A 517 11.01 -10.50 10.62
C VAL A 517 10.13 -9.61 9.75
N SER A 518 10.10 -8.31 10.03
CA SER A 518 9.43 -7.33 9.17
C SER A 518 10.40 -6.79 8.12
N TYR A 519 10.01 -6.76 6.85
CA TYR A 519 10.78 -6.03 5.84
C TYR A 519 10.78 -4.54 6.13
N ARG A 520 11.89 -3.84 5.85
CA ARG A 520 11.94 -2.37 5.95
C ARG A 520 11.05 -1.76 4.88
N GLU A 521 9.98 -1.09 5.30
CA GLU A 521 9.07 -0.39 4.38
C GLU A 521 9.25 1.11 4.47
N GLN A 522 8.96 1.81 3.38
CA GLN A 522 9.14 3.26 3.25
C GLN A 522 7.78 3.96 3.19
N VAL A 523 7.70 5.16 3.76
CA VAL A 523 6.45 5.91 3.92
C VAL A 523 6.23 6.86 2.72
N ASN A 524 5.01 6.89 2.19
CA ASN A 524 4.50 7.99 1.38
C ASN A 524 3.83 9.01 2.31
N ILE A 525 4.39 10.21 2.47
CA ILE A 525 3.88 11.18 3.47
C ILE A 525 2.86 12.18 2.93
N ILE A 526 2.61 12.18 1.61
CA ILE A 526 1.47 12.88 0.99
C ILE A 526 0.36 11.88 0.64
N THR A 527 -0.84 12.38 0.28
CA THR A 527 -1.93 11.49 -0.15
C THR A 527 -1.50 10.69 -1.40
N SER A 528 -2.15 9.56 -1.65
CA SER A 528 -1.94 8.82 -2.91
C SER A 528 -2.82 9.34 -4.04
N PHE A 529 -3.86 10.12 -3.75
CA PHE A 529 -4.89 10.51 -4.71
C PHE A 529 -4.44 11.67 -5.58
N ILE A 530 -4.87 11.67 -6.84
CA ILE A 530 -4.76 12.86 -7.69
C ILE A 530 -5.86 13.83 -7.24
N ASP A 531 -5.58 14.64 -6.22
CA ASP A 531 -6.52 15.57 -5.59
C ASP A 531 -5.99 16.99 -5.38
N ALA A 532 -4.84 17.31 -5.99
CA ALA A 532 -4.13 18.57 -5.87
C ALA A 532 -3.63 18.86 -4.44
N SER A 533 -3.31 17.83 -3.65
CA SER A 533 -2.52 17.96 -2.41
C SER A 533 -1.21 18.74 -2.62
N ASN A 534 -0.63 18.72 -3.83
CA ASN A 534 0.51 19.59 -4.21
C ASN A 534 0.22 21.10 -4.20
N VAL A 535 -1.05 21.50 -4.21
CA VAL A 535 -1.56 22.87 -4.02
C VAL A 535 -2.13 23.06 -2.62
N TYR A 536 -2.81 22.04 -2.07
CA TYR A 536 -3.64 22.13 -0.85
C TYR A 536 -3.00 21.64 0.44
N GLY A 537 -1.86 20.94 0.37
CA GLY A 537 -1.28 20.20 1.48
C GLY A 537 -1.86 18.78 1.63
N SER A 538 -1.22 17.96 2.45
CA SER A 538 -1.61 16.57 2.75
C SER A 538 -2.02 16.34 4.22
N THR A 539 -2.24 17.43 4.95
CA THR A 539 -2.79 17.48 6.30
C THR A 539 -3.64 18.74 6.46
N GLU A 540 -4.49 18.76 7.49
CA GLU A 540 -5.29 19.95 7.82
C GLU A 540 -4.42 21.15 8.22
N VAL A 541 -3.27 20.91 8.87
CA VAL A 541 -2.32 21.95 9.27
C VAL A 541 -1.70 22.62 8.04
N ASP A 542 -1.29 21.84 7.04
CA ASP A 542 -0.78 22.39 5.77
C ASP A 542 -1.84 23.26 5.09
N ALA A 543 -3.07 22.77 5.00
CA ALA A 543 -4.18 23.47 4.37
C ALA A 543 -4.57 24.76 5.12
N ILE A 544 -4.59 24.75 6.45
CA ILE A 544 -4.79 25.94 7.28
C ILE A 544 -3.69 26.96 7.03
N ASN A 545 -2.43 26.52 6.99
CA ASN A 545 -1.28 27.40 6.73
C ASN A 545 -1.30 28.00 5.31
N LEU A 546 -1.92 27.33 4.34
CA LEU A 546 -2.03 27.79 2.95
C LEU A 546 -3.26 28.66 2.66
N ARG A 547 -4.25 28.74 3.57
CA ARG A 547 -5.50 29.47 3.38
C ARG A 547 -5.45 30.90 3.89
N ASP A 548 -6.12 31.82 3.19
CA ASP A 548 -6.46 33.12 3.76
C ASP A 548 -7.63 32.95 4.72
N LEU A 549 -7.34 33.11 6.02
CA LEU A 549 -8.30 33.00 7.12
C LEU A 549 -8.64 34.38 7.73
N TYR A 550 -8.12 35.48 7.17
CA TYR A 550 -8.46 36.84 7.61
C TYR A 550 -9.83 37.30 7.09
N ASN A 551 -10.41 36.59 6.12
CA ASN A 551 -11.67 36.93 5.49
C ASN A 551 -12.45 35.69 5.02
N ASP A 552 -13.76 35.77 5.07
CA ASP A 552 -14.70 34.69 4.74
C ASP A 552 -14.88 34.53 3.21
N HIS A 553 -13.77 34.32 2.51
CA HIS A 553 -13.70 34.28 1.05
C HIS A 553 -13.22 32.96 0.46
N GLY A 554 -12.66 32.06 1.28
CA GLY A 554 -12.23 30.74 0.83
C GLY A 554 -11.06 30.76 -0.16
N LEU A 555 -10.12 31.70 0.02
CA LEU A 555 -8.94 31.88 -0.83
C LEU A 555 -7.73 31.14 -0.26
N LEU A 556 -6.73 30.88 -1.11
CA LEU A 556 -5.37 30.59 -0.69
C LEU A 556 -4.61 31.90 -0.41
N ARG A 557 -3.72 31.90 0.58
CA ARG A 557 -2.76 32.99 0.86
C ARG A 557 -1.91 33.26 -0.37
N PHE A 558 -1.53 34.51 -0.57
CA PHE A 558 -0.65 34.95 -1.65
C PHE A 558 0.21 36.12 -1.16
N ASP A 559 1.31 36.38 -1.85
CA ASP A 559 2.07 37.62 -1.70
C ASP A 559 2.05 38.41 -3.03
N ILE A 560 1.96 39.74 -2.93
CA ILE A 560 2.05 40.66 -4.07
C ILE A 560 3.41 41.35 -4.01
N VAL A 561 4.23 41.16 -5.04
CA VAL A 561 5.58 41.74 -5.15
C VAL A 561 5.57 43.04 -5.96
N SER A 562 4.68 43.15 -6.94
CA SER A 562 4.37 44.38 -7.67
C SER A 562 2.87 44.50 -7.91
N GLY A 563 2.32 45.71 -7.83
CA GLY A 563 0.93 46.00 -8.20
C GLY A 563 0.64 45.88 -9.71
N SER A 564 1.66 45.66 -10.53
CA SER A 564 1.53 45.41 -11.98
C SER A 564 1.39 43.92 -12.36
N GLU A 565 1.51 43.00 -11.41
CA GLU A 565 1.56 41.55 -11.65
C GLU A 565 0.49 40.82 -10.83
N LYS A 566 -0.04 39.70 -11.34
CA LYS A 566 -0.94 38.84 -10.56
C LYS A 566 -0.18 38.23 -9.37
N PRO A 567 -0.84 37.92 -8.25
CA PRO A 567 -0.16 37.45 -7.04
C PRO A 567 0.70 36.20 -7.24
N TYR A 568 1.75 36.08 -6.44
CA TYR A 568 2.60 34.89 -6.35
C TYR A 568 2.10 33.95 -5.25
N LEU A 569 2.68 32.75 -5.20
CA LEU A 569 2.68 31.94 -3.98
C LEU A 569 3.14 32.79 -2.78
N PRO A 570 2.63 32.55 -1.56
CA PRO A 570 3.10 33.24 -0.37
C PRO A 570 4.57 32.85 -0.09
N PHE A 571 5.37 33.75 0.45
CA PHE A 571 6.71 33.40 0.93
C PHE A 571 6.64 32.51 2.18
N GLU A 572 7.59 31.59 2.29
CA GLU A 572 7.85 30.85 3.52
C GLU A 572 8.34 31.81 4.63
N ARG A 573 7.72 31.69 5.80
CA ARG A 573 7.97 32.56 6.97
C ARG A 573 8.38 31.79 8.21
N ASP A 574 7.91 30.55 8.33
CA ASP A 574 7.73 29.85 9.60
C ASP A 574 8.51 28.52 9.68
N SER A 575 8.95 27.97 8.54
CA SER A 575 9.90 26.84 8.49
C SER A 575 11.36 27.27 8.23
N ASP A 576 12.30 26.36 8.51
CA ASP A 576 13.73 26.53 8.21
C ASP A 576 14.06 26.41 6.69
N MET A 577 13.08 26.30 5.78
CA MET A 577 13.30 26.10 4.34
C MET A 577 13.97 27.32 3.67
N GLU A 578 15.07 27.08 2.94
CA GLU A 578 15.95 28.13 2.41
C GLU A 578 16.09 28.07 0.88
N CYS A 579 16.02 29.24 0.24
CA CYS A 579 16.26 29.45 -1.19
C CYS A 579 17.22 30.63 -1.46
N ARG A 580 17.67 31.35 -0.43
CA ARG A 580 18.55 32.52 -0.58
C ARG A 580 19.94 32.11 -1.05
N ARG A 581 20.20 32.39 -2.33
CA ARG A 581 21.47 32.11 -3.00
C ARG A 581 22.56 33.14 -2.71
N ASN A 582 22.16 34.37 -2.34
CA ASN A 582 23.05 35.39 -1.81
C ASN A 582 22.55 35.81 -0.43
N VAL A 583 23.31 35.50 0.61
CA VAL A 583 22.95 35.79 2.02
C VAL A 583 23.51 37.15 2.47
N SER A 584 24.30 37.83 1.61
CA SER A 584 24.82 39.18 1.86
C SER A 584 24.09 40.29 1.09
N GLU A 585 22.92 40.01 0.52
CA GLU A 585 21.95 41.03 0.09
C GLU A 585 21.07 41.44 1.28
N ASP A 586 20.72 42.73 1.40
CA ASP A 586 19.96 43.25 2.54
C ASP A 586 18.51 42.74 2.61
N ASN A 587 17.91 42.38 1.47
CA ASN A 587 16.55 41.82 1.36
C ASN A 587 16.55 40.55 0.49
N PRO A 588 17.13 39.43 0.96
CA PRO A 588 17.36 38.25 0.15
C PRO A 588 16.08 37.40 0.05
N ILE A 589 15.68 37.06 -1.18
CA ILE A 589 14.38 36.46 -1.52
C ILE A 589 14.27 35.02 -0.98
N ARG A 590 13.19 34.76 -0.23
CA ARG A 590 12.90 33.44 0.38
C ARG A 590 12.28 32.46 -0.60
N CYS A 591 12.19 31.19 -0.20
CA CYS A 591 11.35 30.21 -0.87
C CYS A 591 9.87 30.63 -0.85
N PHE A 592 9.13 30.13 -1.84
CA PHE A 592 7.67 30.12 -1.84
C PHE A 592 7.11 28.93 -1.04
N LEU A 593 5.91 29.08 -0.48
CA LEU A 593 5.17 28.06 0.23
C LEU A 593 4.02 27.54 -0.65
N ALA A 594 3.82 26.22 -0.68
CA ALA A 594 2.78 25.53 -1.45
C ALA A 594 2.42 24.18 -0.76
N GLY A 595 1.39 23.49 -1.26
CA GLY A 595 0.97 22.18 -0.75
C GLY A 595 2.04 21.09 -0.78
N ASP A 596 2.93 21.13 -1.77
CA ASP A 596 4.19 20.39 -1.76
C ASP A 596 5.40 21.34 -1.67
N PHE A 597 6.19 21.15 -0.61
CA PHE A 597 7.42 21.87 -0.27
C PHE A 597 8.50 21.82 -1.38
N ARG A 598 8.47 20.86 -2.32
CA ARG A 598 9.38 20.85 -3.49
C ARG A 598 8.99 21.86 -4.56
N ALA A 599 7.95 22.68 -4.39
CA ALA A 599 7.55 23.69 -5.38
C ALA A 599 8.69 24.63 -5.83
N ASN A 600 9.73 24.80 -5.01
CA ASN A 600 10.93 25.59 -5.33
C ASN A 600 12.06 24.80 -6.05
N GLU A 601 11.90 23.49 -6.27
CA GLU A 601 12.97 22.62 -6.79
C GLU A 601 13.51 23.10 -8.13
N GLN A 602 12.66 23.64 -9.01
CA GLN A 602 13.09 24.45 -10.15
C GLN A 602 11.96 25.36 -10.66
N LEU A 603 12.32 26.46 -11.31
CA LEU A 603 11.40 27.57 -11.64
C LEU A 603 10.16 27.20 -12.47
N GLY A 604 10.25 26.20 -13.35
CA GLY A 604 9.12 25.72 -14.15
C GLY A 604 8.06 25.01 -13.31
N LEU A 605 8.47 24.33 -12.24
CA LEU A 605 7.58 23.77 -11.23
C LEU A 605 6.94 24.90 -10.40
N THR A 606 7.75 25.84 -9.90
CA THR A 606 7.29 27.01 -9.14
C THR A 606 6.25 27.84 -9.91
N ALA A 607 6.46 28.00 -11.22
CA ALA A 607 5.51 28.65 -12.12
C ALA A 607 4.17 27.90 -12.20
N LEU A 608 4.16 26.56 -12.27
CA LEU A 608 2.89 25.80 -12.26
C LEU A 608 2.16 25.86 -10.91
N HIS A 609 2.85 25.76 -9.77
CA HIS A 609 2.21 25.96 -8.45
C HIS A 609 1.61 27.38 -8.36
N THR A 610 2.30 28.42 -8.86
CA THR A 610 1.76 29.78 -8.94
C THR A 610 0.53 29.87 -9.84
N ILE A 611 0.54 29.24 -11.02
CA ILE A 611 -0.62 29.19 -11.93
C ILE A 611 -1.84 28.53 -11.28
N PHE A 612 -1.65 27.44 -10.53
CA PHE A 612 -2.76 26.75 -9.86
C PHE A 612 -3.28 27.50 -8.63
N LEU A 613 -2.42 28.20 -7.88
CA LEU A 613 -2.86 29.11 -6.82
C LEU A 613 -3.66 30.30 -7.37
N ARG A 614 -3.20 30.90 -8.47
CA ARG A 614 -3.94 31.96 -9.18
C ARG A 614 -5.31 31.45 -9.65
N GLU A 615 -5.38 30.22 -10.20
CA GLU A 615 -6.65 29.63 -10.65
C GLU A 615 -7.61 29.33 -9.48
N HIS A 616 -7.11 28.88 -8.33
CA HIS A 616 -7.93 28.75 -7.12
C HIS A 616 -8.61 30.07 -6.79
N ASN A 617 -7.81 31.13 -6.62
CA ASN A 617 -8.31 32.43 -6.19
C ASN A 617 -9.22 33.06 -7.26
N ARG A 618 -9.02 32.74 -8.54
CA ARG A 618 -9.96 33.07 -9.63
C ARG A 618 -11.32 32.38 -9.48
N ILE A 619 -11.35 31.06 -9.24
CA ILE A 619 -12.59 30.29 -9.09
C ILE A 619 -13.34 30.72 -7.80
N ALA A 620 -12.66 30.79 -6.66
CA ALA A 620 -13.23 31.23 -5.39
C ALA A 620 -13.78 32.68 -5.48
N GLY A 621 -13.03 33.59 -6.11
CA GLY A 621 -13.48 34.95 -6.40
C GLY A 621 -14.73 35.04 -7.29
N LYS A 622 -14.96 34.04 -8.16
CA LYS A 622 -16.22 33.90 -8.92
C LYS A 622 -17.35 33.30 -8.08
N PHE A 623 -17.08 32.37 -7.17
CA PHE A 623 -18.11 31.85 -6.28
C PHE A 623 -18.66 32.90 -5.30
N LEU A 624 -17.85 33.85 -4.83
CA LEU A 624 -18.35 35.02 -4.08
C LEU A 624 -19.40 35.85 -4.84
N GLN A 625 -19.35 35.86 -6.18
CA GLN A 625 -20.29 36.58 -7.05
C GLN A 625 -21.52 35.73 -7.37
N ILE A 626 -21.33 34.44 -7.61
CA ILE A 626 -22.38 33.47 -8.02
C ILE A 626 -23.22 33.03 -6.82
N ASN A 627 -22.57 32.67 -5.71
CA ASN A 627 -23.15 32.09 -4.49
C ASN A 627 -22.88 32.99 -3.27
N PRO A 628 -23.48 34.19 -3.17
CA PRO A 628 -23.18 35.17 -2.12
C PRO A 628 -23.56 34.73 -0.69
N ASN A 629 -24.24 33.59 -0.55
CA ASN A 629 -24.65 32.97 0.71
C ASN A 629 -23.72 31.82 1.16
N TRP A 630 -22.72 31.43 0.36
CA TRP A 630 -21.70 30.47 0.80
C TRP A 630 -20.70 31.16 1.72
N ASP A 631 -20.22 30.41 2.72
CA ASP A 631 -19.09 30.76 3.55
C ASP A 631 -17.75 30.41 2.85
N GLY A 632 -16.65 30.89 3.43
CA GLY A 632 -15.31 30.65 2.92
C GLY A 632 -14.92 29.17 2.94
N GLU A 633 -15.44 28.37 3.86
CA GLU A 633 -15.21 26.91 3.87
C GLU A 633 -15.85 26.23 2.65
N THR A 634 -17.12 26.54 2.37
CA THR A 634 -17.83 25.99 1.20
C THR A 634 -17.19 26.44 -0.10
N ILE A 635 -16.81 27.72 -0.21
CA ILE A 635 -16.10 28.25 -1.38
C ILE A 635 -14.75 27.56 -1.58
N PHE A 636 -13.97 27.39 -0.51
CA PHE A 636 -12.68 26.72 -0.54
C PHE A 636 -12.82 25.24 -0.96
N GLN A 637 -13.73 24.48 -0.33
CA GLN A 637 -13.87 23.04 -0.61
C GLN A 637 -14.47 22.75 -1.99
N GLU A 638 -15.43 23.54 -2.48
CA GLU A 638 -15.93 23.39 -3.86
C GLU A 638 -14.84 23.76 -4.88
N THR A 639 -14.04 24.81 -4.62
CA THR A 639 -12.90 25.19 -5.47
C THR A 639 -11.82 24.09 -5.49
N ARG A 640 -11.47 23.53 -4.32
CA ARG A 640 -10.57 22.37 -4.16
C ARG A 640 -11.08 21.14 -4.89
N LYS A 641 -12.36 20.81 -4.74
CA LYS A 641 -13.01 19.70 -5.41
C LYS A 641 -12.97 19.85 -6.94
N ILE A 642 -13.20 21.05 -7.47
CA ILE A 642 -13.09 21.34 -8.91
C ILE A 642 -11.65 21.22 -9.39
N LEU A 643 -10.67 21.76 -8.67
CA LEU A 643 -9.28 21.73 -9.14
C LEU A 643 -8.65 20.34 -9.09
N GLY A 644 -8.93 19.53 -8.07
CA GLY A 644 -8.58 18.10 -8.08
C GLY A 644 -9.22 17.37 -9.27
N ALA A 645 -10.51 17.60 -9.54
CA ALA A 645 -11.21 17.01 -10.68
C ALA A 645 -10.66 17.45 -12.05
N VAL A 646 -10.20 18.70 -12.17
CA VAL A 646 -9.53 19.23 -13.36
C VAL A 646 -8.12 18.63 -13.51
N ALA A 647 -7.36 18.47 -12.44
CA ALA A 647 -6.06 17.78 -12.46
C ALA A 647 -6.20 16.31 -12.87
N GLN A 648 -7.24 15.62 -12.40
CA GLN A 648 -7.62 14.29 -12.88
C GLN A 648 -7.99 14.29 -14.37
N HIS A 649 -8.83 15.22 -14.83
CA HIS A 649 -9.21 15.30 -16.24
C HIS A 649 -8.01 15.52 -17.17
N ILE A 650 -7.15 16.49 -16.85
CA ILE A 650 -5.91 16.77 -17.59
C ILE A 650 -5.02 15.53 -17.60
N THR A 651 -4.88 14.85 -16.46
CA THR A 651 -4.04 13.66 -16.34
C THR A 651 -4.55 12.49 -17.18
N TYR A 652 -5.79 12.06 -17.01
CA TYR A 652 -6.29 10.83 -17.66
C TYR A 652 -6.62 11.02 -19.16
N GLU A 653 -7.10 12.19 -19.59
CA GLU A 653 -7.53 12.39 -20.98
C GLU A 653 -6.47 13.07 -21.86
N HIS A 654 -5.58 13.89 -21.29
CA HIS A 654 -4.64 14.71 -22.09
C HIS A 654 -3.16 14.35 -21.88
N TRP A 655 -2.76 13.93 -20.68
CA TRP A 655 -1.36 13.61 -20.35
C TRP A 655 -1.02 12.13 -20.51
N LEU A 656 -1.71 11.25 -19.78
CA LEU A 656 -1.41 9.82 -19.69
C LEU A 656 -1.45 9.09 -21.04
N PRO A 657 -2.37 9.40 -22.00
CA PRO A 657 -2.34 8.81 -23.33
C PRO A 657 -1.06 9.12 -24.12
N LYS A 658 -0.43 10.27 -23.90
CA LYS A 658 0.86 10.65 -24.50
C LYS A 658 2.04 9.92 -23.85
N VAL A 659 1.85 9.34 -22.67
CA VAL A 659 2.88 8.59 -21.92
C VAL A 659 2.81 7.10 -22.21
N LEU A 660 1.62 6.50 -22.09
CA LEU A 660 1.39 5.05 -22.28
C LEU A 660 1.18 4.66 -23.76
N GLY A 661 0.82 5.61 -24.63
CA GLY A 661 0.26 5.31 -25.95
C GLY A 661 -1.19 4.81 -25.87
N GLU A 662 -1.89 4.78 -27.01
CA GLU A 662 -3.31 4.37 -27.08
C GLU A 662 -3.49 2.89 -26.67
N ASP A 663 -2.61 2.01 -27.13
CA ASP A 663 -2.60 0.59 -26.74
C ASP A 663 -2.34 0.42 -25.23
N GLY A 664 -1.45 1.22 -24.63
CA GLY A 664 -1.16 1.17 -23.19
C GLY A 664 -2.36 1.62 -22.34
N ILE A 665 -3.07 2.68 -22.74
CA ILE A 665 -4.34 3.10 -22.12
C ILE A 665 -5.38 1.97 -22.23
N LYS A 666 -5.56 1.42 -23.43
CA LYS A 666 -6.57 0.39 -23.72
C LYS A 666 -6.30 -0.92 -22.96
N HIS A 667 -5.03 -1.32 -22.87
CA HIS A 667 -4.62 -2.58 -22.25
C HIS A 667 -4.57 -2.50 -20.73
N HIS A 668 -4.01 -1.43 -20.15
CA HIS A 668 -3.79 -1.33 -18.70
C HIS A 668 -4.96 -0.69 -17.95
N LEU A 669 -5.58 0.37 -18.47
CA LEU A 669 -6.67 1.09 -17.78
C LEU A 669 -8.05 0.60 -18.22
N GLY A 670 -8.25 0.49 -19.54
CA GLY A 670 -9.55 0.25 -20.16
C GLY A 670 -10.57 1.37 -19.87
N GLU A 671 -11.84 1.12 -20.17
CA GLU A 671 -12.92 2.04 -19.78
C GLU A 671 -13.09 2.12 -18.25
N TYR A 672 -13.55 3.28 -17.77
CA TYR A 672 -13.88 3.48 -16.35
C TYR A 672 -15.28 2.94 -16.05
N LYS A 673 -15.41 2.07 -15.05
CA LYS A 673 -16.66 1.34 -14.73
C LYS A 673 -17.42 1.88 -13.51
N GLY A 674 -16.86 2.87 -12.82
CA GLY A 674 -17.31 3.31 -11.49
C GLY A 674 -16.20 3.11 -10.45
N TYR A 675 -16.47 3.54 -9.22
CA TYR A 675 -15.62 3.27 -8.05
C TYR A 675 -15.71 1.80 -7.65
N ASP A 676 -14.58 1.22 -7.24
CA ASP A 676 -14.44 -0.14 -6.74
C ASP A 676 -13.82 -0.09 -5.33
N GLU A 677 -14.63 -0.36 -4.32
CA GLU A 677 -14.25 -0.35 -2.90
C GLU A 677 -13.30 -1.49 -2.50
N THR A 678 -13.06 -2.47 -3.38
CA THR A 678 -12.05 -3.51 -3.18
C THR A 678 -10.65 -3.10 -3.66
N VAL A 679 -10.55 -2.03 -4.45
CA VAL A 679 -9.27 -1.56 -5.00
C VAL A 679 -8.57 -0.62 -4.02
N ASN A 680 -7.37 -1.02 -3.57
CA ASN A 680 -6.48 -0.15 -2.81
C ASN A 680 -5.74 0.83 -3.76
N PRO A 681 -5.96 2.16 -3.65
CA PRO A 681 -5.34 3.19 -4.49
C PRO A 681 -3.92 3.57 -4.06
N GLY A 682 -3.38 2.99 -2.98
CA GLY A 682 -2.06 3.35 -2.45
C GLY A 682 -0.93 3.31 -3.50
N ILE A 683 0.02 4.23 -3.40
CA ILE A 683 1.18 4.24 -4.31
C ILE A 683 2.09 3.05 -4.05
N THR A 684 2.48 2.38 -5.13
CA THR A 684 3.41 1.25 -5.11
C THR A 684 4.86 1.73 -5.08
N ASN A 685 5.70 1.03 -4.33
CA ASN A 685 7.10 1.41 -4.13
C ASN A 685 7.87 1.45 -5.47
N ALA A 686 7.59 0.48 -6.36
CA ALA A 686 8.15 0.40 -7.71
C ALA A 686 7.80 1.60 -8.61
N PHE A 687 6.58 2.12 -8.50
CA PHE A 687 6.15 3.32 -9.22
C PHE A 687 6.95 4.55 -8.77
N ALA A 688 6.91 4.86 -7.47
CA ALA A 688 7.52 6.07 -6.90
C ALA A 688 9.06 6.10 -6.93
N THR A 689 9.71 4.93 -6.98
CA THR A 689 11.18 4.84 -6.92
C THR A 689 11.88 4.48 -8.22
N ALA A 690 11.18 3.90 -9.20
CA ALA A 690 11.76 3.56 -10.49
C ALA A 690 10.89 3.97 -11.68
N ALA A 691 9.65 3.47 -11.79
CA ALA A 691 8.91 3.57 -13.06
C ALA A 691 8.49 5.00 -13.39
N PHE A 692 7.87 5.74 -12.47
CA PHE A 692 7.42 7.11 -12.74
C PHE A 692 8.58 8.10 -12.95
N ARG A 693 9.78 7.72 -12.51
CA ARG A 693 11.04 8.46 -12.73
C ARG A 693 11.55 8.42 -14.17
N PHE A 694 10.83 7.78 -15.10
CA PHE A 694 11.05 7.94 -16.53
C PHE A 694 11.03 9.42 -16.96
N GLY A 695 10.27 10.28 -16.26
CA GLY A 695 10.19 11.72 -16.52
C GLY A 695 11.56 12.43 -16.57
N HIS A 696 12.55 11.94 -15.82
CA HIS A 696 13.93 12.46 -15.86
C HIS A 696 14.59 12.33 -17.25
N THR A 697 14.14 11.38 -18.08
CA THR A 697 14.62 11.21 -19.47
C THR A 697 14.07 12.28 -20.44
N LEU A 698 13.04 13.03 -20.03
CA LEU A 698 12.37 14.06 -20.83
C LEU A 698 12.91 15.48 -20.56
N ILE A 699 13.76 15.64 -19.55
CA ILE A 699 14.25 16.93 -19.07
C ILE A 699 15.31 17.52 -20.01
N ASN A 700 15.12 18.78 -20.39
CA ASN A 700 16.09 19.59 -21.12
C ASN A 700 17.22 20.13 -20.21
N PRO A 701 18.45 20.33 -20.72
CA PRO A 701 19.55 20.92 -19.96
C PRO A 701 19.43 22.44 -19.75
N LYS A 702 18.39 23.08 -20.30
CA LYS A 702 18.12 24.50 -20.14
C LYS A 702 16.63 24.74 -19.98
N LEU A 703 16.28 25.68 -19.10
CA LEU A 703 14.94 26.24 -19.01
C LEU A 703 14.84 27.38 -20.02
N ILE A 704 14.09 27.14 -21.09
CA ILE A 704 13.84 28.12 -22.14
C ILE A 704 12.95 29.25 -21.58
N ARG A 705 13.20 30.48 -22.02
CA ARG A 705 12.48 31.69 -21.56
C ARG A 705 12.13 32.56 -22.75
N LEU A 706 10.83 32.84 -22.94
CA LEU A 706 10.33 33.51 -24.14
C LEU A 706 9.45 34.73 -23.80
N ASP A 707 9.63 35.80 -24.56
CA ASP A 707 8.77 36.97 -24.53
C ASP A 707 7.40 36.67 -25.18
N LYS A 708 6.53 37.67 -25.24
CA LYS A 708 5.19 37.54 -25.87
C LYS A 708 5.19 37.38 -27.39
N ASN A 709 6.31 37.65 -28.06
CA ASN A 709 6.49 37.39 -29.49
C ASN A 709 6.96 35.95 -29.78
N PHE A 710 7.24 35.19 -28.71
CA PHE A 710 7.89 33.87 -28.66
C PHE A 710 9.39 33.89 -28.97
N GLU A 711 10.04 35.04 -28.80
CA GLU A 711 11.49 35.21 -28.96
C GLU A 711 12.21 35.12 -27.59
N PRO A 712 13.51 34.78 -27.52
CA PRO A 712 14.25 34.76 -26.25
C PRO A 712 14.25 36.11 -25.52
N ILE A 713 13.95 36.11 -24.21
CA ILE A 713 14.06 37.34 -23.39
C ILE A 713 15.51 37.84 -23.30
N GLN A 714 15.70 39.13 -22.98
CA GLN A 714 17.03 39.76 -22.90
C GLN A 714 18.00 39.05 -21.93
N GLN A 715 17.48 38.48 -20.84
CA GLN A 715 18.22 37.68 -19.85
C GLN A 715 18.56 36.25 -20.35
N GLY A 716 18.24 35.90 -21.60
CA GLY A 716 18.52 34.60 -22.21
C GLY A 716 17.78 33.42 -21.56
N HIS A 717 18.30 32.21 -21.77
CA HIS A 717 17.79 30.97 -21.18
C HIS A 717 18.68 30.51 -20.01
N ILE A 718 18.09 29.87 -19.01
CA ILE A 718 18.80 29.46 -17.78
C ILE A 718 19.34 28.03 -17.96
N SER A 719 20.59 27.76 -17.57
CA SER A 719 21.11 26.38 -17.42
C SER A 719 20.33 25.65 -16.32
N LEU A 720 19.99 24.37 -16.47
CA LEU A 720 19.09 23.72 -15.52
C LEU A 720 19.62 23.81 -14.07
N HIS A 721 20.91 23.58 -13.83
CA HIS A 721 21.51 23.69 -12.49
C HIS A 721 21.49 25.11 -11.89
N GLU A 722 21.08 26.12 -12.66
CA GLU A 722 20.95 27.52 -12.23
C GLU A 722 19.49 27.93 -12.03
N ALA A 723 18.53 27.12 -12.48
CA ALA A 723 17.11 27.27 -12.22
C ALA A 723 16.63 26.56 -10.93
N ILE A 724 17.49 25.75 -10.29
CA ILE A 724 17.16 25.01 -9.06
C ILE A 724 17.18 25.94 -7.84
N PHE A 725 16.14 25.93 -7.00
CA PHE A 725 16.01 26.78 -5.80
C PHE A 725 16.34 28.26 -6.11
N ALA A 726 15.71 28.78 -7.16
CA ALA A 726 16.05 30.06 -7.80
C ALA A 726 14.93 31.13 -7.78
N PRO A 727 14.06 31.22 -6.74
CA PRO A 727 12.86 32.07 -6.78
C PRO A 727 13.16 33.55 -7.03
N GLU A 728 14.38 34.02 -6.74
CA GLU A 728 14.84 35.38 -7.05
C GLU A 728 14.67 35.74 -8.53
N ARG A 729 14.79 34.75 -9.42
CA ARG A 729 14.74 34.94 -10.88
C ARG A 729 13.35 35.14 -11.43
N LEU A 730 12.31 34.62 -10.77
CA LEU A 730 10.94 34.95 -11.16
C LEU A 730 10.68 36.44 -10.92
N LEU A 731 11.09 36.94 -9.76
CA LEU A 731 10.81 38.32 -9.34
C LEU A 731 11.73 39.38 -9.98
N SER A 732 12.84 38.98 -10.59
CA SER A 732 13.82 39.89 -11.21
C SER A 732 14.04 39.71 -12.71
N GLU A 733 13.63 38.57 -13.31
CA GLU A 733 13.88 38.24 -14.73
C GLU A 733 12.59 37.99 -15.53
N GLY A 734 11.50 38.69 -15.16
CA GLY A 734 10.28 38.83 -15.99
C GLY A 734 9.05 38.03 -15.56
N GLY A 735 8.96 37.59 -14.32
CA GLY A 735 7.82 36.86 -13.77
C GLY A 735 7.77 35.38 -14.15
N ILE A 736 6.64 34.73 -13.93
CA ILE A 736 6.42 33.33 -14.35
C ILE A 736 6.23 33.20 -15.86
N ASP A 737 5.78 34.27 -16.51
CA ASP A 737 5.31 34.28 -17.89
C ASP A 737 6.34 33.77 -18.92
N PRO A 738 7.62 34.23 -18.89
CA PRO A 738 8.64 33.72 -19.80
C PRO A 738 8.94 32.24 -19.61
N ILE A 739 8.85 31.75 -18.37
CA ILE A 739 9.02 30.33 -18.05
C ILE A 739 7.85 29.52 -18.61
N VAL A 740 6.62 29.98 -18.40
CA VAL A 740 5.41 29.27 -18.86
C VAL A 740 5.34 29.23 -20.40
N ARG A 741 5.62 30.34 -21.10
CA ARG A 741 5.78 30.33 -22.57
C ARG A 741 6.90 29.36 -23.00
N GLY A 742 8.05 29.39 -22.32
CA GLY A 742 9.14 28.45 -22.55
C GLY A 742 8.71 26.99 -22.42
N LEU A 743 7.92 26.65 -21.40
CA LEU A 743 7.39 25.30 -21.18
C LEU A 743 6.46 24.84 -22.31
N PHE A 744 5.46 25.63 -22.70
CA PHE A 744 4.49 25.19 -23.70
C PHE A 744 4.97 25.33 -25.14
N ALA A 745 5.79 26.33 -25.47
CA ALA A 745 6.23 26.60 -26.83
C ALA A 745 7.53 25.88 -27.23
N SER A 746 8.31 25.34 -26.29
CA SER A 746 9.57 24.62 -26.58
C SER A 746 9.39 23.09 -26.54
N PRO A 747 10.11 22.32 -27.36
CA PRO A 747 10.05 20.85 -27.31
C PRO A 747 10.68 20.32 -26.01
N MET A 748 10.16 19.21 -25.47
CA MET A 748 10.87 18.47 -24.41
C MET A 748 12.05 17.68 -25.00
N LYS A 749 12.86 17.03 -24.17
CA LYS A 749 13.89 16.09 -24.64
C LYS A 749 13.26 14.75 -25.05
N LEU A 750 13.73 14.16 -26.14
CA LEU A 750 13.33 12.83 -26.61
C LEU A 750 13.96 11.73 -25.70
N PRO A 751 13.19 10.74 -25.19
CA PRO A 751 13.70 9.65 -24.35
C PRO A 751 14.34 8.53 -25.18
N ARG A 752 15.48 8.82 -25.82
CA ARG A 752 16.27 7.82 -26.59
C ARG A 752 17.12 6.93 -25.68
N SER A 753 17.51 5.77 -26.19
CA SER A 753 18.38 4.77 -25.53
C SER A 753 19.86 5.17 -25.44
N ASP A 754 20.35 5.95 -26.40
CA ASP A 754 21.72 6.49 -26.48
C ASP A 754 21.87 7.86 -25.76
N GLN A 755 20.76 8.52 -25.49
CA GLN A 755 20.68 9.85 -24.89
C GLN A 755 19.69 9.84 -23.73
N ILE A 756 19.96 9.07 -22.66
CA ILE A 756 18.96 8.82 -21.60
C ILE A 756 18.77 10.06 -20.72
N LEU A 757 19.77 10.45 -19.92
CA LEU A 757 19.78 11.71 -19.14
C LEU A 757 20.88 12.66 -19.65
N ASN A 758 20.61 13.96 -19.60
CA ASN A 758 21.56 15.00 -19.98
C ASN A 758 22.57 15.32 -18.84
N LYS A 759 23.71 15.93 -19.16
CA LYS A 759 24.78 16.20 -18.17
C LYS A 759 24.46 17.20 -17.06
N GLU A 760 23.43 18.04 -17.18
CA GLU A 760 23.00 18.86 -16.04
C GLU A 760 22.51 17.98 -14.89
N LEU A 761 21.87 16.85 -15.22
CA LEU A 761 21.33 15.91 -14.23
C LEU A 761 22.35 14.91 -13.70
N THR A 762 23.39 14.54 -14.48
CA THR A 762 24.41 13.57 -14.01
C THR A 762 25.68 14.23 -13.48
N GLU A 763 26.06 15.40 -13.99
CA GLU A 763 27.30 16.09 -13.60
C GLU A 763 27.04 17.29 -12.68
N MET A 764 26.01 18.10 -12.97
CA MET A 764 25.79 19.41 -12.34
C MET A 764 24.60 19.47 -11.37
N LEU A 765 23.92 18.35 -11.11
CA LEU A 765 22.74 18.34 -10.24
C LEU A 765 23.17 18.87 -8.87
N PHE A 766 22.49 19.93 -8.43
CA PHE A 766 22.74 20.55 -7.14
C PHE A 766 24.19 21.07 -6.94
N HIS A 767 24.83 21.54 -8.02
CA HIS A 767 26.22 22.01 -7.98
C HIS A 767 26.45 23.24 -7.10
N LYS A 768 25.48 24.15 -6.96
CA LYS A 768 25.61 25.33 -6.08
C LYS A 768 25.19 24.98 -4.63
N GLU A 769 24.57 23.82 -4.46
CA GLU A 769 23.85 23.37 -3.26
C GLU A 769 24.50 22.12 -2.59
N SER A 770 25.68 21.67 -3.03
CA SER A 770 26.43 20.53 -2.47
C SER A 770 27.95 20.63 -2.67
N GLU A 771 28.74 19.98 -1.80
CA GLU A 771 30.21 19.96 -1.90
C GLU A 771 30.71 19.18 -3.13
N VAL A 772 30.17 17.98 -3.32
CA VAL A 772 30.29 17.19 -4.54
C VAL A 772 28.93 17.26 -5.25
N PRO A 773 28.85 17.79 -6.49
CA PRO A 773 27.60 17.80 -7.25
C PRO A 773 27.05 16.39 -7.42
N LEU A 774 25.74 16.20 -7.30
CA LEU A 774 25.10 14.89 -7.33
C LEU A 774 24.88 14.38 -8.78
N ASP A 775 24.30 13.19 -8.90
CA ASP A 775 24.02 12.52 -10.18
C ASP A 775 22.65 11.83 -10.08
N LEU A 776 21.64 12.37 -10.78
CA LEU A 776 20.26 11.89 -10.67
C LEU A 776 20.09 10.44 -11.12
N ALA A 777 20.85 9.98 -12.11
CA ALA A 777 20.80 8.59 -12.55
C ALA A 777 21.35 7.67 -11.47
N ALA A 778 22.50 8.02 -10.89
CA ALA A 778 23.10 7.26 -9.79
C ALA A 778 22.20 7.26 -8.54
N LEU A 779 21.59 8.40 -8.19
CA LEU A 779 20.62 8.52 -7.10
C LEU A 779 19.39 7.63 -7.30
N ASN A 780 18.87 7.51 -8.53
CA ASN A 780 17.72 6.63 -8.82
C ASN A 780 18.07 5.15 -8.68
N ILE A 781 19.25 4.74 -9.19
CA ILE A 781 19.76 3.36 -9.02
C ILE A 781 19.93 3.03 -7.54
N GLN A 782 20.58 3.91 -6.78
CA GLN A 782 20.85 3.71 -5.36
C GLN A 782 19.55 3.73 -4.52
N ARG A 783 18.55 4.55 -4.90
CA ARG A 783 17.23 4.57 -4.24
C ARG A 783 16.42 3.30 -4.48
N GLY A 784 16.47 2.72 -5.68
CA GLY A 784 15.85 1.42 -5.95
C GLY A 784 16.45 0.30 -5.09
N ARG A 785 17.77 0.36 -4.82
CA ARG A 785 18.48 -0.59 -3.96
C ARG A 785 18.17 -0.39 -2.46
N ASP A 786 18.10 0.86 -2.01
CA ASP A 786 17.72 1.23 -0.63
C ASP A 786 16.28 0.79 -0.26
N HIS A 787 15.35 0.98 -1.20
CA HIS A 787 13.96 0.51 -1.10
C HIS A 787 13.79 -0.99 -1.42
N ALA A 788 14.90 -1.73 -1.67
CA ALA A 788 14.89 -3.16 -1.97
C ALA A 788 13.95 -3.58 -3.11
N LEU A 789 13.91 -2.81 -4.19
CA LEU A 789 13.22 -3.25 -5.40
C LEU A 789 13.90 -4.51 -5.97
N PRO A 790 13.13 -5.54 -6.33
CA PRO A 790 13.59 -6.61 -7.21
C PRO A 790 14.22 -6.12 -8.52
N GLY A 791 15.02 -6.99 -9.13
CA GLY A 791 15.66 -6.71 -10.42
C GLY A 791 14.66 -6.51 -11.57
N TYR A 792 15.12 -5.89 -12.64
CA TYR A 792 14.35 -5.65 -13.87
C TYR A 792 13.68 -6.92 -14.44
N THR A 793 14.33 -8.07 -14.35
CA THR A 793 13.80 -9.38 -14.77
C THR A 793 12.55 -9.79 -13.99
N GLU A 794 12.47 -9.44 -12.71
CA GLU A 794 11.39 -9.84 -11.82
C GLU A 794 10.13 -9.05 -12.12
N TYR A 795 10.27 -7.75 -12.39
CA TYR A 795 9.17 -6.92 -12.88
C TYR A 795 8.75 -7.27 -14.30
N ARG A 796 9.66 -7.74 -15.17
CA ARG A 796 9.26 -8.33 -16.46
C ARG A 796 8.42 -9.58 -16.28
N ARG A 797 8.79 -10.48 -15.35
CA ARG A 797 7.98 -11.66 -15.01
C ARG A 797 6.62 -11.28 -14.46
N TYR A 798 6.57 -10.31 -13.53
CA TYR A 798 5.33 -9.74 -12.99
C TYR A 798 4.39 -9.23 -14.09
N CYS A 799 4.94 -8.46 -15.04
CA CYS A 799 4.22 -7.90 -16.17
C CYS A 799 3.92 -8.90 -17.31
N ASN A 800 4.15 -10.21 -17.11
CA ASN A 800 3.99 -11.27 -18.11
C ASN A 800 4.78 -11.01 -19.42
N LEU A 801 5.97 -10.42 -19.30
CA LEU A 801 6.89 -10.13 -20.40
C LEU A 801 7.99 -11.19 -20.48
N SER A 802 8.61 -11.34 -21.67
CA SER A 802 9.74 -12.25 -21.85
C SER A 802 10.91 -11.90 -20.93
N VAL A 803 11.40 -12.87 -20.15
CA VAL A 803 12.49 -12.69 -19.19
C VAL A 803 13.82 -13.15 -19.80
N PRO A 804 14.84 -12.29 -19.90
CA PRO A 804 16.14 -12.67 -20.44
C PRO A 804 16.98 -13.47 -19.44
N ASN A 805 17.57 -14.57 -19.91
CA ASN A 805 18.62 -15.31 -19.21
C ASN A 805 20.01 -14.83 -19.66
N THR A 806 20.15 -14.49 -20.95
CA THR A 806 21.34 -13.90 -21.56
C THR A 806 21.10 -12.45 -22.02
N PHE A 807 22.17 -11.69 -22.26
CA PHE A 807 22.06 -10.33 -22.84
C PHE A 807 21.70 -10.37 -24.33
N GLU A 808 22.00 -11.49 -24.98
CA GLU A 808 21.70 -11.78 -26.37
C GLU A 808 20.17 -11.84 -26.61
N GLU A 809 19.40 -12.44 -25.68
CA GLU A 809 17.93 -12.41 -25.67
C GLU A 809 17.33 -10.99 -25.59
N MET A 810 18.04 -10.05 -24.95
CA MET A 810 17.57 -8.67 -24.76
C MET A 810 17.57 -7.82 -26.03
N THR A 811 18.25 -8.26 -27.10
CA THR A 811 18.34 -7.54 -28.39
C THR A 811 16.98 -7.19 -29.00
N THR A 812 15.94 -7.97 -28.68
CA THR A 812 14.56 -7.77 -29.16
C THR A 812 13.86 -6.54 -28.57
N TYR A 813 14.26 -6.07 -27.38
CA TYR A 813 13.66 -4.92 -26.68
C TYR A 813 14.67 -3.93 -26.08
N VAL A 814 15.98 -4.16 -26.23
CA VAL A 814 17.03 -3.14 -26.08
C VAL A 814 17.76 -3.06 -27.42
N THR A 815 17.21 -2.24 -28.32
CA THR A 815 17.60 -2.18 -29.74
C THR A 815 18.87 -1.37 -30.02
N ASP A 816 19.54 -0.90 -28.97
CA ASP A 816 20.69 -0.02 -29.07
C ASP A 816 22.00 -0.83 -29.02
N PRO A 817 22.78 -0.87 -30.11
CA PRO A 817 23.99 -1.70 -30.19
C PRO A 817 25.10 -1.23 -29.25
N ALA A 818 25.07 0.02 -28.78
CA ALA A 818 26.06 0.55 -27.84
C ALA A 818 25.70 0.25 -26.37
N VAL A 819 24.43 -0.04 -26.06
CA VAL A 819 23.95 -0.22 -24.68
C VAL A 819 24.16 -1.65 -24.16
N LEU A 820 23.81 -2.68 -24.94
CA LEU A 820 23.90 -4.07 -24.47
C LEU A 820 25.32 -4.53 -24.08
N PRO A 821 26.40 -4.21 -24.83
CA PRO A 821 27.76 -4.55 -24.42
C PRO A 821 28.17 -3.89 -23.10
N LYS A 822 27.70 -2.66 -22.84
CA LYS A 822 27.96 -1.95 -21.58
C LYS A 822 27.21 -2.57 -20.41
N LEU A 823 25.93 -2.91 -20.60
CA LEU A 823 25.15 -3.62 -19.57
C LEU A 823 25.78 -4.98 -19.24
N LYS A 824 26.24 -5.73 -20.25
CA LYS A 824 26.95 -7.01 -20.06
C LYS A 824 28.26 -6.82 -19.27
N LYS A 825 29.08 -5.82 -19.63
CA LYS A 825 30.31 -5.42 -18.92
C LYS A 825 30.07 -5.05 -17.44
N LEU A 826 28.97 -4.37 -17.14
CA LEU A 826 28.70 -3.80 -15.82
C LEU A 826 27.94 -4.74 -14.88
N TYR A 827 26.93 -5.46 -15.38
CA TYR A 827 26.03 -6.27 -14.56
C TYR A 827 26.34 -7.78 -14.58
N GLY A 828 27.07 -8.27 -15.59
CA GLY A 828 27.46 -9.68 -15.76
C GLY A 828 26.33 -10.65 -16.11
N HIS A 829 25.13 -10.46 -15.53
CA HIS A 829 23.91 -11.24 -15.77
C HIS A 829 22.68 -10.31 -15.88
N PRO A 830 21.69 -10.57 -16.77
CA PRO A 830 20.51 -9.70 -16.92
C PRO A 830 19.68 -9.53 -15.63
N GLY A 831 19.61 -10.57 -14.78
CA GLY A 831 18.93 -10.51 -13.48
C GLY A 831 19.52 -9.48 -12.50
N ASN A 832 20.77 -9.05 -12.72
CA ASN A 832 21.40 -8.03 -11.89
C ASN A 832 20.98 -6.59 -12.24
N ILE A 833 20.32 -6.35 -13.38
CA ILE A 833 19.94 -5.01 -13.83
C ILE A 833 18.93 -4.41 -12.84
N ASP A 834 19.24 -3.22 -12.29
CA ASP A 834 18.33 -2.52 -11.38
C ASP A 834 17.12 -1.96 -12.16
N LEU A 835 15.90 -2.04 -11.60
CA LEU A 835 14.65 -1.76 -12.31
C LEU A 835 14.64 -0.45 -13.10
N PHE A 836 15.15 0.64 -12.49
CA PHE A 836 15.23 1.95 -13.15
C PHE A 836 16.01 1.88 -14.47
N VAL A 837 17.18 1.25 -14.46
CA VAL A 837 18.08 1.13 -15.62
C VAL A 837 17.41 0.33 -16.73
N GLY A 838 16.82 -0.83 -16.37
CA GLY A 838 16.14 -1.69 -17.33
C GLY A 838 15.01 -0.98 -18.08
N GLY A 839 14.09 -0.33 -17.36
CA GLY A 839 12.96 0.37 -17.98
C GLY A 839 13.34 1.63 -18.78
N VAL A 840 14.44 2.32 -18.46
CA VAL A 840 14.90 3.45 -19.29
C VAL A 840 15.65 3.00 -20.55
N VAL A 841 16.33 1.84 -20.56
CA VAL A 841 16.97 1.30 -21.78
C VAL A 841 16.01 0.54 -22.70
N GLU A 842 14.83 0.13 -22.23
CA GLU A 842 13.82 -0.51 -23.07
C GLU A 842 13.46 0.35 -24.30
N LYS A 843 13.31 -0.31 -25.44
CA LYS A 843 12.66 0.23 -26.64
C LYS A 843 11.27 0.72 -26.24
N LYS A 844 10.96 1.98 -26.59
CA LYS A 844 9.66 2.60 -26.29
C LYS A 844 8.56 1.95 -27.14
N LEU A 845 7.35 1.86 -26.59
CA LEU A 845 6.17 1.40 -27.32
C LEU A 845 5.77 2.41 -28.41
N ALA A 846 4.95 1.99 -29.36
CA ALA A 846 4.40 2.89 -30.38
C ALA A 846 3.58 4.01 -29.70
N ASP A 847 3.77 5.25 -30.18
CA ASP A 847 3.14 6.47 -29.67
C ASP A 847 3.26 6.73 -28.14
N ALA A 848 4.22 6.06 -27.47
CA ALA A 848 4.47 6.14 -26.03
C ALA A 848 5.87 6.70 -25.70
N LEU A 849 6.06 7.09 -24.43
CA LEU A 849 7.34 7.62 -23.92
C LEU A 849 8.15 6.61 -23.11
N ILE A 850 7.62 5.40 -22.93
CA ILE A 850 8.15 4.35 -22.04
C ILE A 850 8.19 2.98 -22.72
N GLY A 851 9.00 2.07 -22.17
CA GLY A 851 9.03 0.65 -22.55
C GLY A 851 7.91 -0.17 -21.88
N PRO A 852 7.70 -1.43 -22.30
CA PRO A 852 6.62 -2.27 -21.81
C PRO A 852 6.64 -2.53 -20.30
N THR A 853 7.81 -2.64 -19.66
CA THR A 853 7.89 -2.88 -18.20
C THR A 853 7.38 -1.68 -17.42
N PHE A 854 7.72 -0.46 -17.85
CA PHE A 854 7.20 0.76 -17.24
C PHE A 854 5.73 1.02 -17.63
N SER A 855 5.30 0.64 -18.85
CA SER A 855 3.89 0.76 -19.26
C SER A 855 2.97 -0.04 -18.35
N CYS A 856 3.35 -1.28 -18.03
CA CYS A 856 2.71 -2.13 -17.03
C CYS A 856 2.61 -1.45 -15.65
N ILE A 857 3.75 -1.09 -15.04
CA ILE A 857 3.77 -0.55 -13.66
C ILE A 857 3.03 0.80 -13.55
N ILE A 858 3.19 1.68 -14.54
CA ILE A 858 2.52 2.98 -14.56
C ILE A 858 1.03 2.80 -14.86
N GLY A 859 0.67 1.97 -15.84
CA GLY A 859 -0.72 1.69 -16.20
C GLY A 859 -1.51 1.05 -15.05
N GLU A 860 -0.90 0.11 -14.31
CA GLU A 860 -1.52 -0.47 -13.10
C GLU A 860 -1.71 0.57 -12.00
N GLN A 861 -0.72 1.43 -11.73
CA GLN A 861 -0.86 2.47 -10.71
C GLN A 861 -1.97 3.46 -11.06
N PHE A 862 -2.03 3.96 -12.31
CA PHE A 862 -3.10 4.84 -12.73
C PHE A 862 -4.47 4.14 -12.81
N LYS A 863 -4.52 2.81 -13.00
CA LYS A 863 -5.76 2.05 -12.81
C LYS A 863 -6.21 2.08 -11.34
N ARG A 864 -5.31 1.77 -10.40
CA ARG A 864 -5.58 1.81 -8.95
C ARG A 864 -6.07 3.18 -8.47
N LEU A 865 -5.40 4.24 -8.93
CA LEU A 865 -5.72 5.65 -8.63
C LEU A 865 -7.04 6.15 -9.23
N ARG A 866 -7.57 5.46 -10.23
CA ARG A 866 -8.83 5.80 -10.90
C ARG A 866 -10.01 5.00 -10.33
N ASP A 867 -9.81 3.70 -10.17
CA ASP A 867 -10.87 2.75 -9.83
C ASP A 867 -11.07 2.71 -8.30
N GLY A 868 -10.00 2.83 -7.51
CA GLY A 868 -10.04 2.87 -6.04
C GLY A 868 -10.25 4.26 -5.41
N ASP A 869 -10.66 5.27 -6.18
CA ASP A 869 -10.92 6.64 -5.70
C ASP A 869 -12.42 6.97 -5.76
N ARG A 870 -13.10 6.99 -4.60
CA ARG A 870 -14.54 7.30 -4.50
C ARG A 870 -14.88 8.70 -5.02
N PHE A 871 -13.92 9.61 -4.95
CA PHE A 871 -14.03 10.99 -5.40
C PHE A 871 -13.46 11.22 -6.81
N PHE A 872 -13.21 10.15 -7.58
CA PHE A 872 -12.78 10.28 -8.98
C PHE A 872 -13.81 11.06 -9.79
N TYR A 873 -13.37 11.99 -10.65
CA TYR A 873 -14.26 13.01 -11.22
C TYR A 873 -15.36 12.48 -12.16
N LYS A 874 -15.22 11.25 -12.67
CA LYS A 874 -16.27 10.56 -13.46
C LYS A 874 -17.20 9.68 -12.61
N ASN A 875 -16.95 9.50 -11.31
CA ASN A 875 -17.78 8.67 -10.45
C ASN A 875 -19.16 9.29 -10.23
N SER A 876 -20.18 8.45 -10.07
CA SER A 876 -21.56 8.91 -9.88
C SER A 876 -21.70 9.69 -8.57
N GLY A 877 -22.48 10.78 -8.59
CA GLY A 877 -22.72 11.63 -7.42
C GLY A 877 -21.60 12.61 -7.05
N VAL A 878 -20.37 12.47 -7.59
CA VAL A 878 -19.27 13.42 -7.29
C VAL A 878 -19.55 14.80 -7.89
N PHE A 879 -20.08 14.84 -9.11
CA PHE A 879 -20.55 16.04 -9.82
C PHE A 879 -21.85 15.75 -10.57
N THR A 880 -22.64 16.80 -10.86
CA THR A 880 -23.77 16.68 -11.80
C THR A 880 -23.28 16.56 -13.25
N GLN A 881 -24.11 16.02 -14.15
CA GLN A 881 -23.76 15.88 -15.57
C GLN A 881 -23.42 17.23 -16.23
N LEU A 882 -24.05 18.33 -15.80
CA LEU A 882 -23.77 19.69 -16.30
C LEU A 882 -22.40 20.19 -15.83
N GLN A 883 -22.06 19.95 -14.57
CA GLN A 883 -20.75 20.26 -13.97
C GLN A 883 -19.63 19.44 -14.61
N LEU A 884 -19.83 18.13 -14.77
CA LEU A 884 -18.90 17.21 -15.43
C LEU A 884 -18.66 17.62 -16.90
N THR A 885 -19.68 18.16 -17.57
CA THR A 885 -19.55 18.73 -18.92
C THR A 885 -18.68 20.00 -18.95
N GLN A 886 -18.65 20.80 -17.87
CA GLN A 886 -17.71 21.92 -17.77
C GLN A 886 -16.28 21.45 -17.49
N ILE A 887 -16.10 20.47 -16.61
CA ILE A 887 -14.77 19.91 -16.29
C ILE A 887 -14.13 19.30 -17.55
N LYS A 888 -14.88 18.47 -18.30
CA LYS A 888 -14.41 17.76 -19.51
C LYS A 888 -14.01 18.63 -20.72
N LYS A 889 -14.25 19.94 -20.67
CA LYS A 889 -13.81 20.89 -21.72
C LYS A 889 -12.65 21.77 -21.27
N TYR A 890 -12.27 21.74 -20.00
CA TYR A 890 -11.30 22.66 -19.42
C TYR A 890 -9.88 22.08 -19.51
N THR A 891 -8.96 22.83 -20.11
CA THR A 891 -7.59 22.34 -20.42
C THR A 891 -6.52 23.13 -19.68
N ILE A 892 -5.35 22.51 -19.49
CA ILE A 892 -4.16 23.19 -18.97
C ILE A 892 -3.81 24.46 -19.77
N SER A 893 -4.07 24.48 -21.08
CA SER A 893 -3.91 25.69 -21.90
C SER A 893 -4.80 26.84 -21.44
N LYS A 894 -6.07 26.58 -21.10
CA LYS A 894 -6.98 27.63 -20.62
C LYS A 894 -6.69 28.06 -19.18
N ILE A 895 -6.23 27.15 -18.32
CA ILE A 895 -5.69 27.50 -17.00
C ILE A 895 -4.51 28.46 -17.14
N ILE A 896 -3.57 28.18 -18.05
CA ILE A 896 -2.44 29.07 -18.33
C ILE A 896 -2.92 30.44 -18.84
N CYS A 897 -3.81 30.47 -19.84
CA CYS A 897 -4.42 31.71 -20.35
C CYS A 897 -5.08 32.57 -19.26
N ASN A 898 -5.81 31.95 -18.34
CA ASN A 898 -6.54 32.67 -17.29
C ASN A 898 -5.58 33.29 -16.25
N ASN A 899 -4.39 32.70 -16.05
CA ASN A 899 -3.53 32.96 -14.90
C ASN A 899 -2.11 33.47 -15.21
N GLY A 900 -1.65 33.42 -16.46
CA GLY A 900 -0.48 34.18 -16.92
C GLY A 900 -0.74 35.69 -16.91
N ASP A 901 0.31 36.50 -16.94
CA ASP A 901 0.24 37.96 -16.81
C ASP A 901 0.03 38.66 -18.18
N ASP A 902 0.74 38.25 -19.24
CA ASP A 902 0.63 38.76 -20.62
C ASP A 902 0.58 37.59 -21.64
N ILE A 903 -0.18 36.52 -21.33
CA ILE A 903 -0.36 35.34 -22.20
C ILE A 903 -1.71 35.45 -22.93
N ASP A 904 -1.70 36.01 -24.14
CA ASP A 904 -2.89 36.14 -25.01
C ASP A 904 -3.09 34.92 -25.95
N ARG A 905 -2.03 34.12 -26.15
CA ARG A 905 -1.93 33.09 -27.19
C ARG A 905 -1.27 31.80 -26.72
N ILE A 906 -1.87 30.65 -27.05
CA ILE A 906 -1.38 29.31 -26.68
C ILE A 906 -1.92 28.23 -27.65
N GLN A 907 -1.32 27.05 -27.68
CA GLN A 907 -1.89 25.89 -28.37
C GLN A 907 -3.15 25.36 -27.65
N LYS A 908 -4.12 24.86 -28.43
CA LYS A 908 -5.33 24.18 -27.91
C LYS A 908 -5.01 23.03 -26.95
N ASP A 909 -3.96 22.27 -27.25
CA ASP A 909 -3.34 21.28 -26.38
C ASP A 909 -1.87 21.71 -26.17
N SER A 910 -1.57 22.32 -25.03
CA SER A 910 -0.25 22.86 -24.72
C SER A 910 0.79 21.79 -24.36
N PHE A 911 0.41 20.51 -24.30
CA PHE A 911 1.37 19.39 -24.29
C PHE A 911 1.93 19.08 -25.68
N MET A 912 1.32 19.59 -26.76
CA MET A 912 1.81 19.41 -28.14
C MET A 912 2.78 20.52 -28.54
N PHE A 913 3.97 20.13 -29.00
CA PHE A 913 4.91 21.06 -29.63
C PHE A 913 4.54 21.27 -31.10
N VAL A 914 4.52 22.52 -31.55
CA VAL A 914 4.06 22.93 -32.89
C VAL A 914 5.15 23.56 -33.76
N GLY A 915 6.33 23.84 -33.19
CA GLY A 915 7.40 24.61 -33.85
C GLY A 915 6.98 26.03 -34.17
N ASP A 916 7.65 26.65 -35.14
CA ASP A 916 7.48 28.06 -35.54
C ASP A 916 6.15 28.35 -36.26
N LYS A 917 5.20 27.40 -36.22
CA LYS A 917 3.87 27.50 -36.83
C LYS A 917 2.99 28.44 -36.00
N LYS A 918 3.24 29.74 -36.10
CA LYS A 918 2.45 30.80 -35.42
C LYS A 918 0.91 30.67 -35.60
N PRO A 919 0.35 30.12 -36.72
CA PRO A 919 -1.08 29.79 -36.83
C PRO A 919 -1.61 28.69 -35.89
N SER A 920 -0.75 27.88 -35.28
CA SER A 920 -1.13 26.83 -34.31
C SER A 920 -1.34 27.36 -32.89
N PHE A 921 -0.99 28.63 -32.63
CA PHE A 921 -1.31 29.34 -31.40
C PHE A 921 -2.63 30.11 -31.59
N GLN A 922 -3.65 29.73 -30.83
CA GLN A 922 -5.00 30.31 -30.82
C GLN A 922 -5.10 31.40 -29.75
N LYS A 923 -6.10 32.30 -29.84
CA LYS A 923 -6.31 33.29 -28.79
C LYS A 923 -6.89 32.65 -27.53
N CYS A 924 -6.52 33.17 -26.38
CA CYS A 924 -7.01 32.71 -25.08
C CYS A 924 -8.53 32.84 -24.89
N ASP A 925 -9.20 33.71 -25.65
CA ASP A 925 -10.67 33.85 -25.66
C ASP A 925 -11.37 32.79 -26.53
N GLU A 926 -10.66 32.17 -27.48
CA GLU A 926 -11.18 31.10 -28.34
C GLU A 926 -11.21 29.74 -27.61
N LEU A 927 -10.55 29.66 -26.44
CA LEU A 927 -10.45 28.45 -25.62
C LEU A 927 -11.54 28.40 -24.53
N PRO A 928 -12.25 27.26 -24.36
CA PRO A 928 -13.43 27.16 -23.50
C PRO A 928 -13.11 27.23 -21.99
N ASP A 929 -13.63 28.26 -21.31
CA ASP A 929 -13.54 28.42 -19.85
C ASP A 929 -14.67 27.69 -19.10
N LEU A 930 -14.46 27.39 -17.81
CA LEU A 930 -15.47 26.82 -16.91
C LEU A 930 -16.69 27.75 -16.77
N ASN A 931 -17.89 27.24 -17.09
CA ASN A 931 -19.11 27.95 -16.72
C ASN A 931 -19.49 27.60 -15.27
N LEU A 932 -18.95 28.37 -14.32
CA LEU A 932 -19.15 28.19 -12.88
C LEU A 932 -20.61 28.39 -12.42
N HIS A 933 -21.51 28.93 -13.26
CA HIS A 933 -22.94 28.96 -12.95
C HIS A 933 -23.55 27.55 -12.85
N MET A 934 -22.90 26.49 -13.34
CA MET A 934 -23.33 25.11 -13.10
C MET A 934 -23.17 24.65 -11.63
N TRP A 935 -22.62 25.51 -10.76
CA TRP A 935 -22.53 25.35 -9.30
C TRP A 935 -23.38 26.39 -8.55
N SER A 936 -24.32 27.10 -9.19
CA SER A 936 -25.16 28.08 -8.50
C SER A 936 -26.17 27.42 -7.56
N SER A 937 -26.08 27.69 -6.26
CA SER A 937 -27.07 27.22 -5.28
C SER A 937 -28.26 28.18 -5.22
N CYS A 938 -29.25 27.95 -6.09
CA CYS A 938 -30.52 28.68 -6.05
C CYS A 938 -31.45 28.10 -4.97
N CYS A 939 -31.96 28.94 -4.07
CA CYS A 939 -33.23 28.65 -3.41
C CYS A 939 -34.36 28.95 -4.42
N ASP A 940 -35.17 27.95 -4.74
CA ASP A 940 -36.49 28.03 -5.38
C ASP A 940 -36.72 29.16 -6.39
N GLY A 941 -36.26 28.95 -7.63
CA GLY A 941 -36.84 29.52 -8.87
C GLY A 941 -36.81 31.04 -9.10
N THR A 942 -36.38 31.85 -8.14
CA THR A 942 -36.65 33.30 -8.12
C THR A 942 -35.57 34.18 -8.77
N CYS A 943 -34.49 33.61 -9.29
CA CYS A 943 -33.30 34.36 -9.76
C CYS A 943 -33.48 35.25 -11.01
N ASN A 944 -34.67 35.28 -11.63
CA ASN A 944 -34.97 36.13 -12.79
C ASN A 944 -35.58 37.50 -12.42
N ASN A 945 -35.72 37.83 -11.13
CA ASN A 945 -36.24 39.14 -10.70
C ASN A 945 -35.09 40.13 -10.37
N PRO A 946 -34.87 41.20 -11.17
CA PRO A 946 -33.78 42.16 -10.97
C PRO A 946 -33.94 43.01 -9.69
N ASP A 947 -35.15 43.15 -9.15
CA ASP A 947 -35.44 43.98 -7.97
C ASP A 947 -35.29 43.22 -6.63
N SER A 948 -34.69 42.03 -6.64
CA SER A 948 -34.54 41.23 -5.42
C SER A 948 -33.56 41.86 -4.39
N PRO A 949 -33.81 41.77 -3.07
CA PRO A 949 -32.93 42.34 -2.04
C PRO A 949 -31.48 41.86 -2.07
N LEU A 950 -31.20 40.72 -2.72
CA LEU A 950 -29.86 40.15 -2.89
C LEU A 950 -28.93 41.07 -3.70
N ASP A 951 -29.45 41.84 -4.65
CA ASP A 951 -28.60 42.73 -5.45
C ASP A 951 -28.06 43.91 -4.62
N SER A 952 -28.79 44.33 -3.58
CA SER A 952 -28.29 45.34 -2.62
C SER A 952 -27.07 44.85 -1.84
N LYS A 953 -27.00 43.54 -1.51
CA LYS A 953 -25.81 42.91 -0.90
C LYS A 953 -24.66 42.77 -1.90
N ARG A 954 -24.94 42.37 -3.15
CA ARG A 954 -23.93 42.34 -4.24
C ARG A 954 -23.27 43.71 -4.44
N ARG A 955 -24.07 44.78 -4.59
CA ARG A 955 -23.55 46.15 -4.79
C ARG A 955 -22.66 46.61 -3.62
N LYS A 956 -23.02 46.29 -2.37
CA LYS A 956 -22.20 46.63 -1.19
C LYS A 956 -20.89 45.84 -1.12
N ARG A 957 -20.86 44.53 -1.42
CA ARG A 957 -19.60 43.75 -1.46
C ARG A 957 -18.68 44.24 -2.60
N ASN A 958 -19.22 44.55 -3.78
CA ASN A 958 -18.42 45.01 -4.93
C ASN A 958 -17.66 46.33 -4.66
N GLN A 959 -18.19 47.23 -3.83
CA GLN A 959 -17.52 48.50 -3.51
C GLN A 959 -16.26 48.34 -2.63
N HIS A 960 -16.05 47.21 -1.95
CA HIS A 960 -14.79 46.93 -1.24
C HIS A 960 -13.76 46.19 -2.10
N PHE A 961 -14.20 45.46 -3.13
CA PHE A 961 -13.29 44.66 -3.97
C PHE A 961 -12.41 45.51 -4.89
N TYR A 962 -12.86 46.71 -5.25
CA TYR A 962 -12.12 47.68 -6.09
C TYR A 962 -11.49 48.84 -5.31
N SER A 963 -11.50 48.80 -3.97
CA SER A 963 -10.91 49.85 -3.12
C SER A 963 -9.61 49.42 -2.44
N ARG A 964 -9.02 48.30 -2.87
CA ARG A 964 -7.74 47.73 -2.38
C ARG A 964 -6.95 47.00 -3.49
N SER A 965 -7.19 47.38 -4.74
CA SER A 965 -6.37 47.03 -5.92
C SER A 965 -5.43 48.18 -6.24
#